data_AF-A0A9P5LHU8-F1
#
_entry.id   AF-A0A9P5LHU8-F1
#
_cell.length_a   1.000
_cell.length_b   1.000
_cell.length_c   1.000
_cell.angle_alpha   90.00
_cell.angle_beta   90.00
_cell.angle_gamma   90.00
#
_symmetry.space_group_name_H-M   'P 1'
#
loop_
_entity.id
_entity.type
_entity.pdbx_description
1 polymer ?
#
loop_
_entity_poly.entity_id
_entity_poly.type
_entity_poly.pdbx_seq_one_letter_code
_entity_poly.pdbx_strand_id
1 'polypeptide(L)'
;MSIPTTCRAAVVENEGPNFSIKIDDVKVPEPGPGELLIRLKTSGLCYSDLHYMLNDTPAPRMSAFGVTTAGHEGCGIVVKVGSQVPNFKIGDRAGVKPIWSTCGICVLCLGDKEMHCSKKRNTGLAVTGTFQHYILADASHAIAIPEGVPDDLAATLMCSGATAYRSVMSAGLKPGSDVVVLGGGGGVGVQVVQITKLLGFRPIVVDVGDAKRELSLSMGADAFVDIQQSDDAVAEVLRLTNGGAHGVFVTAPPAYKTALDYVGNRVGAVVMLEVPPSYEEALEASSLHGDTRVADDGRVNVDPDSRFFRTLSRFVPSTPTIDPEQAGSSQSTHPPGYTEKAPESPAIEQRHWNIRLNIVIQIVGSRGDVQPFIALGNELQKWGHRVRLATHDVFEQFVTDHGLEFFPIGGDPSELMAYMVKNPGLIPNMKSLRVKEIKKKRKMVSEMLHGCWRSCIEPDPKSKEPFVADAIIANPPSFAHIHCSQALGIPVHLMFTMPWSSTKSFPHPLANLTKSKTSSVSEGTTNFVSYSMVEWMTWQGLGDIVNDWRKTLDLEPVPLSEGPGLLETLRIPFTYCWSPALIPKPADWDSHIDVCGFFFREPPSYTPPAELATFLDNGPAPIYIGFGSIVIDDPEKLTAILLSAIKSTGVRAIISRGWSKLGEVENSHENIYYSDDCPHEWLFQRVAAVVHHGGAGTTACGLKCGRPTTIVPFFGDQQFWGDMAAAANAGPKPLPYKSLDADNLAEAIRFCLREDVVASAQEIAVRMKNESGVRKAAQSFHANLPLVDLPCDILKDRPAVWDYERKGKVVKLSGIAAEVLVDHLKVDRKSLKPHVSLEISIKNQRWDPFTGTASAAVGTYYGMFSSIAGIVSRPIEVHRSAVSARNKAAEADSEAASTHSSSSQALAIEDSSQPSLSQFKVPCMMVCEEVFWDSQKAL
;
A
#
# COMPACT_ATOMS: atom_id res chain seq x y z
N MET A 1 17.05 -11.54 61.36
CA MET A 1 15.71 -10.91 61.49
C MET A 1 14.67 -11.94 61.10
N SER A 2 13.56 -12.07 61.84
CA SER A 2 12.43 -12.90 61.41
C SER A 2 11.76 -12.26 60.20
N ILE A 3 11.52 -13.04 59.15
CA ILE A 3 10.81 -12.60 57.94
C ILE A 3 9.30 -12.63 58.28
N PRO A 4 8.55 -11.53 58.12
CA PRO A 4 7.13 -11.51 58.43
C PRO A 4 6.32 -12.30 57.40
N THR A 5 5.13 -12.76 57.77
CA THR A 5 4.22 -13.49 56.86
C THR A 5 3.51 -12.57 55.85
N THR A 6 3.33 -11.29 56.22
CA THR A 6 2.77 -10.24 55.36
C THR A 6 3.63 -8.98 55.43
N CYS A 7 3.52 -8.11 54.42
CA CYS A 7 4.19 -6.83 54.39
C CYS A 7 3.35 -5.76 53.67
N ARG A 8 3.58 -4.49 54.01
CA ARG A 8 2.92 -3.37 53.35
C ARG A 8 3.34 -3.22 51.90
N ALA A 9 2.36 -2.97 51.03
CA ALA A 9 2.51 -2.68 49.61
C ALA A 9 1.57 -1.55 49.18
N ALA A 10 1.95 -0.85 48.12
CA ALA A 10 1.07 0.02 47.36
C ALA A 10 0.37 -0.83 46.29
N VAL A 11 -0.90 -1.13 46.53
CA VAL A 11 -1.73 -2.01 45.71
C VAL A 11 -2.57 -1.16 44.77
N VAL A 12 -2.43 -1.41 43.47
CA VAL A 12 -3.25 -0.84 42.40
C VAL A 12 -4.62 -1.51 42.45
N GLU A 13 -5.68 -0.77 42.74
CA GLU A 13 -7.03 -1.31 42.88
C GLU A 13 -7.72 -1.52 41.52
N ASN A 14 -7.44 -0.62 40.58
CA ASN A 14 -7.92 -0.66 39.21
C ASN A 14 -6.90 0.01 38.29
N GLU A 15 -6.67 -0.54 37.10
CA GLU A 15 -5.88 0.12 36.05
C GLU A 15 -6.78 0.95 35.12
N GLY A 16 -6.21 1.96 34.48
CA GLY A 16 -6.91 2.86 33.55
C GLY A 16 -6.67 4.34 33.87
N PRO A 17 -7.29 5.27 33.11
CA PRO A 17 -7.12 6.71 33.28
C PRO A 17 -7.42 7.24 34.69
N ASN A 18 -8.24 6.51 35.46
CA ASN A 18 -8.63 6.84 36.84
C ASN A 18 -8.11 5.79 37.84
N PHE A 19 -6.91 5.24 37.65
CA PHE A 19 -6.35 4.25 38.57
C PHE A 19 -6.27 4.79 40.00
N SER A 20 -6.55 3.93 40.98
CA SER A 20 -6.31 4.24 42.40
C SER A 20 -5.30 3.28 43.02
N ILE A 21 -4.57 3.77 44.00
CA ILE A 21 -3.59 3.01 44.78
C ILE A 21 -4.03 3.07 46.23
N LYS A 22 -4.09 1.91 46.90
CA LYS A 22 -4.23 1.81 48.36
C LYS A 22 -3.00 1.19 48.99
N ILE A 23 -2.76 1.51 50.26
CA ILE A 23 -1.76 0.78 51.04
C ILE A 23 -2.46 -0.42 51.68
N ASP A 24 -1.96 -1.62 51.41
CA ASP A 24 -2.53 -2.88 51.93
C ASP A 24 -1.41 -3.84 52.37
N ASP A 25 -1.76 -4.85 53.17
CA ASP A 25 -0.83 -5.92 53.55
C ASP A 25 -0.92 -7.09 52.56
N VAL A 26 0.19 -7.38 51.88
CA VAL A 26 0.33 -8.50 50.95
C VAL A 26 1.19 -9.61 51.56
N LYS A 27 1.00 -10.85 51.10
CA LYS A 27 1.78 -12.00 51.59
C LYS A 27 3.25 -11.84 51.19
N VAL A 28 4.17 -12.09 52.13
CA VAL A 28 5.60 -12.20 51.80
C VAL A 28 5.83 -13.54 51.08
N PRO A 29 6.34 -13.54 49.85
CA PRO A 29 6.55 -14.77 49.09
C PRO A 29 7.76 -15.55 49.59
N GLU A 30 7.75 -16.85 49.33
CA GLU A 30 8.88 -17.74 49.59
C GLU A 30 9.70 -17.92 48.30
N PRO A 31 11.04 -17.74 48.33
CA PRO A 31 11.85 -17.86 47.12
C PRO A 31 11.96 -19.32 46.67
N GLY A 32 11.79 -19.54 45.37
CA GLY A 32 12.12 -20.79 44.70
C GLY A 32 13.64 -21.03 44.63
N PRO A 33 14.08 -22.17 44.05
CA PRO A 33 15.48 -22.58 44.06
C PRO A 33 16.46 -21.54 43.46
N GLY A 34 16.06 -20.82 42.40
CA GLY A 34 16.89 -19.81 41.73
C GLY A 34 16.60 -18.36 42.13
N GLU A 35 15.81 -18.14 43.18
CA GLU A 35 15.30 -16.82 43.53
C GLU A 35 15.89 -16.27 44.83
N LEU A 36 15.84 -14.95 44.95
CA LEU A 36 16.18 -14.18 46.14
C LEU A 36 14.91 -13.60 46.74
N LEU A 37 14.82 -13.58 48.06
CA LEU A 37 13.89 -12.69 48.76
C LEU A 37 14.65 -11.44 49.20
N ILE A 38 14.27 -10.30 48.66
CA ILE A 38 14.89 -9.00 48.94
C ILE A 38 13.95 -8.19 49.81
N ARG A 39 14.44 -7.73 50.97
CA ARG A 39 13.80 -6.67 51.75
C ARG A 39 14.21 -5.33 51.14
N LEU A 40 13.29 -4.71 50.40
CA LEU A 40 13.54 -3.44 49.74
C LEU A 40 13.77 -2.33 50.77
N LYS A 41 14.79 -1.51 50.50
CA LYS A 41 15.08 -0.28 51.23
C LYS A 41 14.62 0.93 50.45
N THR A 42 14.82 0.89 49.14
CA THR A 42 14.46 1.98 48.23
C THR A 42 13.85 1.39 46.95
N SER A 43 12.78 2.01 46.48
CA SER A 43 12.23 1.79 45.14
C SER A 43 12.42 3.06 44.34
N GLY A 44 12.76 2.93 43.06
CA GLY A 44 12.65 4.03 42.12
C GLY A 44 11.20 4.17 41.65
N LEU A 45 10.86 5.34 41.12
CA LEU A 45 9.59 5.62 40.46
C LEU A 45 9.92 6.16 39.08
N CYS A 46 9.59 5.38 38.06
CA CYS A 46 9.79 5.78 36.68
C CYS A 46 8.44 6.01 36.00
N TYR A 47 8.44 6.86 34.98
CA TYR A 47 7.21 7.20 34.25
C TYR A 47 6.55 5.96 33.61
N SER A 48 7.32 4.92 33.31
CA SER A 48 6.78 3.63 32.84
C SER A 48 5.91 2.91 33.89
N ASP A 49 6.18 3.11 35.19
CA ASP A 49 5.30 2.56 36.24
C ASP A 49 3.93 3.23 36.22
N LEU A 50 3.88 4.54 35.95
CA LEU A 50 2.62 5.26 35.76
C LEU A 50 1.86 4.72 34.56
N HIS A 51 2.55 4.49 33.44
CA HIS A 51 1.94 3.92 32.24
C HIS A 51 1.37 2.49 32.45
N TYR A 52 2.02 1.67 33.28
CA TYR A 52 1.46 0.37 33.67
C TYR A 52 0.16 0.50 34.47
N MET A 53 0.07 1.49 35.37
CA MET A 53 -1.13 1.75 36.17
C MET A 53 -2.24 2.45 35.35
N LEU A 54 -1.87 3.36 34.45
CA LEU A 54 -2.78 4.01 33.51
C LEU A 54 -3.32 3.06 32.45
N ASN A 55 -2.62 1.94 32.21
CA ASN A 55 -2.92 0.99 31.14
C ASN A 55 -3.06 1.69 29.77
N ASP A 56 -2.16 2.62 29.50
CA ASP A 56 -2.10 3.44 28.28
C ASP A 56 -1.01 2.97 27.31
N THR A 57 -0.46 1.76 27.54
CA THR A 57 0.53 1.12 26.68
C THR A 57 -0.05 -0.11 25.97
N PRO A 58 0.54 -0.57 24.85
CA PRO A 58 0.10 -1.79 24.17
C PRO A 58 0.33 -3.10 24.96
N ALA A 59 1.00 -3.04 26.12
CA ALA A 59 1.22 -4.23 26.94
C ALA A 59 -0.08 -4.67 27.65
N PRO A 60 -0.29 -5.96 27.89
CA PRO A 60 -1.44 -6.39 28.69
C PRO A 60 -1.39 -5.77 30.09
N ARG A 61 -2.55 -5.32 30.60
CA ARG A 61 -2.68 -4.75 31.95
C ARG A 61 -2.11 -5.67 33.03
N MET A 62 -1.61 -5.08 34.12
CA MET A 62 -0.98 -5.80 35.24
C MET A 62 -1.85 -6.93 35.80
N SER A 63 -3.15 -6.68 35.96
CA SER A 63 -4.16 -7.63 36.46
C SER A 63 -4.35 -8.83 35.55
N ALA A 64 -4.03 -8.74 34.25
CA ALA A 64 -4.03 -9.90 33.35
C ALA A 64 -2.97 -10.94 33.74
N PHE A 65 -1.91 -10.51 34.43
CA PHE A 65 -0.86 -11.36 34.99
C PHE A 65 -1.06 -11.65 36.48
N GLY A 66 -2.17 -11.20 37.08
CA GLY A 66 -2.40 -11.28 38.53
C GLY A 66 -1.48 -10.39 39.35
N VAL A 67 -0.87 -9.36 38.73
CA VAL A 67 0.01 -8.41 39.40
C VAL A 67 -0.81 -7.22 39.89
N THR A 68 -0.65 -6.86 41.16
CA THR A 68 -1.37 -5.74 41.79
C THR A 68 -0.43 -4.68 42.36
N THR A 69 0.88 -4.86 42.25
CA THR A 69 1.90 -3.94 42.77
C THR A 69 2.83 -3.55 41.63
N ALA A 70 2.86 -2.26 41.30
CA ALA A 70 3.75 -1.68 40.28
C ALA A 70 5.16 -1.42 40.86
N GLY A 71 6.02 -0.76 40.09
CA GLY A 71 7.41 -0.49 40.44
C GLY A 71 8.32 -1.52 39.81
N HIS A 72 9.16 -1.09 38.87
CA HIS A 72 10.04 -1.99 38.12
C HIS A 72 11.52 -1.84 38.51
N GLU A 73 11.84 -0.95 39.45
CA GLU A 73 13.21 -0.70 39.90
C GLU A 73 13.31 -0.47 41.40
N GLY A 74 14.37 -1.01 42.01
CA GLY A 74 14.62 -0.82 43.43
C GLY A 74 15.84 -1.56 43.93
N CYS A 75 16.18 -1.37 45.19
CA CYS A 75 17.24 -2.12 45.85
C CYS A 75 16.97 -2.39 47.33
N GLY A 76 17.66 -3.39 47.87
CA GLY A 76 17.50 -3.79 49.25
C GLY A 76 18.51 -4.83 49.71
N ILE A 77 18.18 -5.46 50.83
CA ILE A 77 19.00 -6.50 51.46
C ILE A 77 18.40 -7.86 51.17
N VAL A 78 19.23 -8.79 50.71
CA VAL A 78 18.86 -10.19 50.56
C VAL A 78 18.62 -10.80 51.94
N VAL A 79 17.39 -11.21 52.23
CA VAL A 79 17.00 -11.79 53.52
C VAL A 79 16.81 -13.31 53.46
N LYS A 80 16.63 -13.87 52.26
CA LYS A 80 16.58 -15.32 52.02
C LYS A 80 17.05 -15.63 50.61
N VAL A 81 17.65 -16.81 50.42
CA VAL A 81 18.27 -17.26 49.16
C VAL A 81 17.77 -18.67 48.83
N GLY A 82 17.42 -18.91 47.58
CA GLY A 82 17.06 -20.23 47.06
C GLY A 82 18.24 -21.20 47.03
N SER A 83 17.95 -22.51 46.97
CA SER A 83 18.97 -23.57 47.07
C SER A 83 19.95 -23.67 45.88
N GLN A 84 19.65 -23.02 44.76
CA GLN A 84 20.44 -23.03 43.51
C GLN A 84 20.99 -21.65 43.13
N VAL A 85 21.13 -20.73 44.10
CA VAL A 85 21.69 -19.39 43.85
C VAL A 85 23.17 -19.36 44.22
N PRO A 86 24.11 -19.27 43.25
CA PRO A 86 25.54 -19.31 43.55
C PRO A 86 26.16 -17.93 43.82
N ASN A 87 25.48 -16.84 43.43
CA ASN A 87 26.06 -15.49 43.30
C ASN A 87 25.62 -14.49 44.38
N PHE A 88 24.79 -14.89 45.34
CA PHE A 88 24.31 -14.02 46.43
C PHE A 88 24.23 -14.80 47.75
N LYS A 89 24.50 -14.11 48.86
CA LYS A 89 24.28 -14.61 50.24
C LYS A 89 23.36 -13.69 51.02
N ILE A 90 22.77 -14.22 52.09
CA ILE A 90 21.96 -13.44 53.03
C ILE A 90 22.81 -12.27 53.58
N GLY A 91 22.25 -11.07 53.56
CA GLY A 91 22.92 -9.83 53.94
C GLY A 91 23.50 -9.02 52.78
N ASP A 92 23.64 -9.61 51.60
CA ASP A 92 24.10 -8.88 50.41
C ASP A 92 23.09 -7.80 49.98
N ARG A 93 23.60 -6.75 49.34
CA ARG A 93 22.77 -5.74 48.68
C ARG A 93 22.48 -6.16 47.24
N ALA A 94 21.21 -6.18 46.89
CA ALA A 94 20.74 -6.58 45.56
C ALA A 94 19.78 -5.54 44.98
N GLY A 95 19.96 -5.26 43.69
CA GLY A 95 19.11 -4.41 42.87
C GLY A 95 18.15 -5.23 42.01
N VAL A 96 16.94 -4.72 41.87
CA VAL A 96 15.87 -5.23 41.00
C VAL A 96 15.78 -4.31 39.79
N LYS A 97 15.93 -4.87 38.59
CA LYS A 97 15.87 -4.15 37.30
C LYS A 97 14.52 -4.38 36.60
N PRO A 98 14.17 -3.58 35.56
CA PRO A 98 12.90 -3.69 34.87
C PRO A 98 12.62 -5.09 34.30
N ILE A 99 13.67 -5.82 33.92
CA ILE A 99 13.59 -7.19 33.40
C ILE A 99 13.81 -8.17 34.56
N TRP A 100 12.76 -8.87 34.94
CA TRP A 100 12.79 -9.89 35.98
C TRP A 100 13.45 -11.19 35.48
N SER A 101 13.11 -11.63 34.27
CA SER A 101 13.77 -12.77 33.63
C SER A 101 13.62 -12.76 32.11
N THR A 102 14.44 -13.56 31.42
CA THR A 102 14.38 -13.82 29.98
C THR A 102 14.51 -15.33 29.70
N CYS A 103 14.39 -15.76 28.43
CA CYS A 103 14.51 -17.19 28.12
C CYS A 103 15.92 -17.76 28.20
N GLY A 104 16.96 -16.92 28.22
CA GLY A 104 18.37 -17.33 28.28
C GLY A 104 18.93 -18.09 27.07
N ILE A 105 18.09 -18.51 26.11
CA ILE A 105 18.49 -19.44 25.03
C ILE A 105 18.29 -18.90 23.61
N CYS A 106 17.52 -17.81 23.43
CA CYS A 106 17.31 -17.25 22.10
C CYS A 106 18.54 -16.44 21.64
N VAL A 107 18.66 -16.20 20.34
CA VAL A 107 19.79 -15.45 19.75
C VAL A 107 20.01 -14.07 20.40
N LEU A 108 18.93 -13.43 20.88
CA LEU A 108 19.00 -12.13 21.56
C LEU A 108 19.54 -12.26 22.99
N CYS A 109 19.14 -13.32 23.72
CA CYS A 109 19.65 -13.63 25.06
C CYS A 109 21.08 -14.17 25.05
N LEU A 110 21.47 -14.88 23.98
CA LEU A 110 22.85 -15.36 23.80
C LEU A 110 23.80 -14.24 23.34
N GLY A 111 23.26 -13.12 22.87
CA GLY A 111 23.98 -11.88 22.59
C GLY A 111 23.81 -10.85 23.70
N ASP A 112 24.05 -9.58 23.38
CA ASP A 112 23.93 -8.45 24.30
C ASP A 112 22.56 -7.74 24.21
N LYS A 113 21.53 -8.45 23.72
CA LYS A 113 20.20 -7.91 23.37
C LYS A 113 19.05 -8.57 24.13
N GLU A 114 19.32 -9.14 25.30
CA GLU A 114 18.32 -9.87 26.11
C GLU A 114 17.07 -9.03 26.43
N MET A 115 17.20 -7.71 26.49
CA MET A 115 16.10 -6.75 26.67
C MET A 115 15.02 -6.80 25.57
N HIS A 116 15.34 -7.39 24.41
CA HIS A 116 14.42 -7.59 23.30
C HIS A 116 13.86 -9.02 23.24
N CYS A 117 14.14 -9.88 24.24
CA CYS A 117 13.59 -11.23 24.30
C CYS A 117 12.06 -11.20 24.32
N SER A 118 11.42 -11.95 23.41
CA SER A 118 9.95 -12.05 23.35
C SER A 118 9.34 -12.78 24.55
N LYS A 119 10.14 -13.57 25.26
CA LYS A 119 9.76 -14.27 26.50
C LYS A 119 10.19 -13.53 27.76
N LYS A 120 10.58 -12.25 27.66
CA LYS A 120 10.95 -11.47 28.85
C LYS A 120 9.76 -11.26 29.76
N ARG A 121 10.01 -11.26 31.06
CA ARG A 121 9.02 -10.91 32.08
C ARG A 121 9.46 -9.62 32.74
N ASN A 122 8.59 -8.62 32.74
CA ASN A 122 8.89 -7.30 33.31
C ASN A 122 8.42 -7.22 34.77
N THR A 123 9.28 -6.71 35.64
CA THR A 123 8.97 -6.37 37.03
C THR A 123 7.91 -5.28 37.06
N GLY A 124 6.93 -5.37 37.96
CA GLY A 124 5.84 -4.39 38.07
C GLY A 124 4.75 -4.48 36.99
N LEU A 125 4.90 -5.37 35.99
CA LEU A 125 3.91 -5.62 34.94
C LEU A 125 3.50 -7.10 34.88
N ALA A 126 4.44 -7.99 34.57
CA ALA A 126 4.21 -9.43 34.40
C ALA A 126 4.64 -10.25 35.64
N VAL A 127 5.31 -9.58 36.58
CA VAL A 127 5.75 -10.09 37.89
C VAL A 127 5.55 -8.96 38.90
N THR A 128 5.32 -9.29 40.17
CA THR A 128 5.12 -8.32 41.25
C THR A 128 6.24 -7.27 41.27
N GLY A 129 5.84 -6.01 41.45
CA GLY A 129 6.75 -4.86 41.46
C GLY A 129 7.32 -4.50 42.83
N THR A 130 8.13 -3.45 42.84
CA THR A 130 8.96 -2.97 43.95
C THR A 130 8.23 -2.03 44.91
N PHE A 131 6.98 -1.64 44.65
CA PHE A 131 6.18 -0.86 45.60
C PHE A 131 5.63 -1.69 46.77
N GLN A 132 6.48 -2.53 47.37
CA GLN A 132 6.23 -3.35 48.55
C GLN A 132 7.52 -3.58 49.34
N HIS A 133 7.44 -3.97 50.61
CA HIS A 133 8.65 -4.13 51.43
C HIS A 133 9.48 -5.39 51.11
N TYR A 134 8.88 -6.45 50.56
CA TYR A 134 9.57 -7.70 50.23
C TYR A 134 9.19 -8.18 48.84
N ILE A 135 10.18 -8.53 48.02
CA ILE A 135 9.99 -8.94 46.63
C ILE A 135 10.88 -10.14 46.28
N LEU A 136 10.42 -10.98 45.36
CA LEU A 136 11.25 -12.01 44.72
C LEU A 136 12.02 -11.42 43.53
N ALA A 137 13.30 -11.76 43.43
CA ALA A 137 14.10 -11.50 42.25
C ALA A 137 14.75 -12.79 41.76
N ASP A 138 14.79 -13.01 40.45
CA ASP A 138 15.58 -14.08 39.86
C ASP A 138 17.07 -13.74 40.05
N ALA A 139 17.83 -14.65 40.68
CA ALA A 139 19.22 -14.37 41.03
C ALA A 139 20.12 -14.17 39.80
N SER A 140 19.72 -14.68 38.63
CA SER A 140 20.45 -14.47 37.37
C SER A 140 20.27 -13.07 36.77
N HIS A 141 19.22 -12.35 37.18
CA HIS A 141 18.89 -11.01 36.67
C HIS A 141 18.98 -9.92 37.76
N ALA A 142 19.09 -10.30 39.04
CA ALA A 142 19.40 -9.40 40.13
C ALA A 142 20.83 -8.84 40.04
N ILE A 143 21.00 -7.56 40.37
CA ILE A 143 22.30 -6.87 40.29
C ILE A 143 22.92 -6.75 41.67
N ALA A 144 24.14 -7.26 41.85
CA ALA A 144 24.90 -7.04 43.08
C ALA A 144 25.29 -5.57 43.18
N ILE A 145 25.02 -4.94 44.33
CA ILE A 145 25.32 -3.51 44.52
C ILE A 145 26.66 -3.37 45.25
N PRO A 146 27.65 -2.69 44.66
CA PRO A 146 28.95 -2.49 45.29
C PRO A 146 28.88 -1.74 46.63
N GLU A 147 29.88 -1.98 47.48
CA GLU A 147 30.06 -1.21 48.71
C GLU A 147 30.33 0.27 48.37
N GLY A 148 29.77 1.19 49.15
CA GLY A 148 29.92 2.64 48.94
C GLY A 148 28.91 3.29 48.00
N VAL A 149 28.11 2.53 47.23
CA VAL A 149 27.02 3.10 46.41
C VAL A 149 25.78 3.32 47.30
N PRO A 150 25.23 4.54 47.45
CA PRO A 150 23.99 4.77 48.22
C PRO A 150 22.77 4.01 47.66
N ASP A 151 21.81 3.63 48.52
CA ASP A 151 20.63 2.82 48.12
C ASP A 151 19.68 3.59 47.17
N ASP A 152 19.53 4.90 47.35
CA ASP A 152 18.76 5.80 46.47
C ASP A 152 19.37 5.94 45.08
N LEU A 153 20.70 6.09 45.00
CA LEU A 153 21.41 6.06 43.73
C LEU A 153 21.33 4.67 43.07
N ALA A 154 21.55 3.60 43.84
CA ALA A 154 21.52 2.25 43.31
C ALA A 154 20.13 1.89 42.74
N ALA A 155 19.05 2.31 43.39
CA ALA A 155 17.68 2.07 42.92
C ALA A 155 17.42 2.75 41.56
N THR A 156 17.79 4.03 41.41
CA THR A 156 17.57 4.79 40.16
C THR A 156 18.46 4.31 39.01
N LEU A 157 19.66 3.80 39.31
CA LEU A 157 20.54 3.21 38.30
C LEU A 157 19.96 1.92 37.67
N MET A 158 19.02 1.24 38.34
CA MET A 158 18.45 -0.02 37.84
C MET A 158 17.57 0.16 36.59
N CYS A 159 16.85 1.29 36.44
CA CYS A 159 16.17 1.64 35.19
C CYS A 159 16.86 2.78 34.46
N SER A 160 16.74 4.01 34.96
CA SER A 160 17.17 5.20 34.24
C SER A 160 18.66 5.15 33.91
N GLY A 161 19.51 4.77 34.88
CA GLY A 161 20.96 4.75 34.67
C GLY A 161 21.41 3.69 33.68
N ALA A 162 20.83 2.49 33.78
CA ALA A 162 21.06 1.41 32.82
C ALA A 162 20.58 1.79 31.40
N THR A 163 19.47 2.52 31.30
CA THR A 163 18.92 3.01 30.03
C THR A 163 19.86 4.02 29.40
N ALA A 164 20.25 5.06 30.15
CA ALA A 164 21.23 6.05 29.70
C ALA A 164 22.56 5.40 29.28
N TYR A 165 23.10 4.50 30.12
CA TYR A 165 24.36 3.80 29.83
C TYR A 165 24.28 2.99 28.53
N ARG A 166 23.25 2.16 28.37
CA ARG A 166 23.10 1.34 27.17
C ARG A 166 22.90 2.21 25.93
N SER A 167 22.13 3.29 26.03
CA SER A 167 21.92 4.24 24.94
C SER A 167 23.24 4.87 24.50
N VAL A 168 24.05 5.36 25.43
CA VAL A 168 25.34 6.00 25.13
C VAL A 168 26.34 5.01 24.54
N MET A 169 26.42 3.79 25.08
CA MET A 169 27.33 2.76 24.57
C MET A 169 26.94 2.27 23.17
N SER A 170 25.64 2.11 22.92
CA SER A 170 25.13 1.65 21.62
C SER A 170 25.34 2.70 20.52
N ALA A 171 25.48 3.98 20.89
CA ALA A 171 25.74 5.04 19.93
C ALA A 171 27.14 4.95 19.28
N GLY A 172 28.07 4.17 19.85
CA GLY A 172 29.37 3.92 19.23
C GLY A 172 30.24 5.18 19.01
N LEU A 173 29.96 6.25 19.77
CA LEU A 173 30.64 7.54 19.66
C LEU A 173 32.04 7.48 20.27
N LYS A 174 32.90 8.44 19.88
CA LYS A 174 34.30 8.51 20.32
C LYS A 174 34.51 9.69 21.28
N PRO A 175 35.49 9.61 22.19
CA PRO A 175 35.89 10.77 23.00
C PRO A 175 36.11 12.01 22.13
N GLY A 176 35.62 13.16 22.60
CA GLY A 176 35.60 14.43 21.85
C GLY A 176 34.36 14.64 20.97
N SER A 177 33.45 13.67 20.87
CA SER A 177 32.18 13.86 20.15
C SER A 177 31.27 14.88 20.84
N ASP A 178 30.72 15.80 20.05
CA ASP A 178 29.64 16.69 20.46
C ASP A 178 28.33 15.94 20.50
N VAL A 179 27.67 15.96 21.66
CA VAL A 179 26.45 15.21 21.91
C VAL A 179 25.36 16.17 22.36
N VAL A 180 24.18 16.08 21.74
CA VAL A 180 23.02 16.87 22.12
C VAL A 180 22.07 16.00 22.93
N VAL A 181 21.65 16.47 24.10
CA VAL A 181 20.69 15.78 24.97
C VAL A 181 19.42 16.62 25.05
N LEU A 182 18.37 16.18 24.36
CA LEU A 182 17.08 16.86 24.34
C LEU A 182 16.24 16.40 25.53
N GLY A 183 15.93 17.32 26.46
CA GLY A 183 15.37 16.99 27.76
C GLY A 183 16.42 16.57 28.79
N GLY A 184 17.67 17.06 28.63
CA GLY A 184 18.81 16.69 29.48
C GLY A 184 18.67 17.05 30.96
N GLY A 185 17.72 17.91 31.34
CA GLY A 185 17.40 18.20 32.73
C GLY A 185 16.40 17.22 33.36
N GLY A 186 15.94 16.19 32.62
CA GLY A 186 15.07 15.11 33.11
C GLY A 186 15.81 13.99 33.86
N GLY A 187 15.07 13.03 34.41
CA GLY A 187 15.62 11.94 35.22
C GLY A 187 16.62 11.04 34.47
N VAL A 188 16.32 10.68 33.22
CA VAL A 188 17.25 9.92 32.37
C VAL A 188 18.24 10.85 31.66
N GLY A 189 17.77 12.00 31.18
CA GLY A 189 18.60 13.01 30.51
C GLY A 189 19.83 13.41 31.33
N VAL A 190 19.68 13.62 32.63
CA VAL A 190 20.80 14.03 33.50
C VAL A 190 21.84 12.92 33.67
N GLN A 191 21.44 11.66 33.54
CA GLN A 191 22.37 10.53 33.56
C GLN A 191 23.07 10.39 32.20
N VAL A 192 22.39 10.66 31.09
CA VAL A 192 23.05 10.76 29.77
C VAL A 192 24.13 11.84 29.81
N VAL A 193 23.83 13.02 30.38
CA VAL A 193 24.82 14.10 30.55
C VAL A 193 26.04 13.64 31.36
N GLN A 194 25.82 13.03 32.52
CA GLN A 194 26.92 12.55 33.37
C GLN A 194 27.75 11.46 32.68
N ILE A 195 27.11 10.47 32.05
CA ILE A 195 27.79 9.35 31.38
C ILE A 195 28.57 9.85 30.16
N THR A 196 27.97 10.69 29.33
CA THR A 196 28.65 11.26 28.15
C THR A 196 29.85 12.12 28.58
N LYS A 197 29.73 12.91 29.65
CA LYS A 197 30.84 13.67 30.21
C LYS A 197 31.98 12.77 30.71
N LEU A 198 31.65 11.69 31.43
CA LEU A 198 32.62 10.71 31.92
C LEU A 198 33.38 9.99 30.80
N LEU A 199 32.73 9.77 29.64
CA LEU A 199 33.35 9.16 28.46
C LEU A 199 34.14 10.15 27.60
N GLY A 200 34.26 11.41 28.04
CA GLY A 200 35.01 12.44 27.35
C GLY A 200 34.27 13.05 26.15
N PHE A 201 32.94 12.93 26.08
CA PHE A 201 32.13 13.63 25.08
C PHE A 201 31.84 15.06 25.56
N ARG A 202 31.31 15.90 24.66
CA ARG A 202 30.87 17.27 24.98
C ARG A 202 29.33 17.34 24.98
N PRO A 203 28.66 17.06 26.11
CA PRO A 203 27.20 17.17 26.22
C PRO A 203 26.71 18.62 26.15
N ILE A 204 25.78 18.87 25.23
CA ILE A 204 25.01 20.10 25.08
C ILE A 204 23.56 19.76 25.38
N VAL A 205 23.01 20.39 26.41
CA VAL A 205 21.62 20.14 26.81
C VAL A 205 20.71 21.15 26.12
N VAL A 206 19.59 20.65 25.60
CA VAL A 206 18.49 21.48 25.11
C VAL A 206 17.26 21.16 25.96
N ASP A 207 16.80 22.13 26.73
CA ASP A 207 15.68 21.97 27.66
C ASP A 207 15.03 23.34 27.94
N VAL A 208 14.15 23.43 28.94
CA VAL A 208 13.43 24.67 29.28
C VAL A 208 13.64 25.08 30.75
N GLY A 209 13.92 26.37 30.96
CA GLY A 209 13.91 27.01 32.28
C GLY A 209 15.21 26.90 33.09
N ASP A 210 15.42 27.88 33.95
CA ASP A 210 16.68 28.09 34.69
C ASP A 210 17.02 26.94 35.66
N ALA A 211 16.03 26.31 36.28
CA ALA A 211 16.27 25.16 37.16
C ALA A 211 16.87 23.96 36.41
N LYS A 212 16.45 23.72 35.17
CA LYS A 212 17.01 22.66 34.32
C LYS A 212 18.38 23.04 33.80
N ARG A 213 18.61 24.32 33.53
CA ARG A 213 19.92 24.88 33.18
C ARG A 213 20.94 24.63 34.29
N GLU A 214 20.65 25.08 35.51
CA GLU A 214 21.54 24.92 36.66
C GLU A 214 21.85 23.45 36.95
N LEU A 215 20.82 22.59 36.95
CA LEU A 215 20.98 21.16 37.14
C LEU A 215 21.90 20.56 36.07
N SER A 216 21.62 20.79 34.79
CA SER A 216 22.37 20.22 33.67
C SER A 216 23.85 20.63 33.70
N LEU A 217 24.13 21.91 33.94
CA LEU A 217 25.50 22.42 34.02
C LEU A 217 26.24 21.85 35.23
N SER A 218 25.60 21.78 36.40
CA SER A 218 26.21 21.18 37.60
C SER A 218 26.51 19.68 37.43
N MET A 219 25.76 19.01 36.56
CA MET A 219 25.88 17.58 36.25
C MET A 219 26.83 17.28 35.09
N GLY A 220 27.48 18.31 34.53
CA GLY A 220 28.56 18.16 33.56
C GLY A 220 28.24 18.55 32.12
N ALA A 221 27.08 19.17 31.84
CA ALA A 221 26.80 19.75 30.54
C ALA A 221 27.79 20.88 30.22
N ASP A 222 28.34 20.89 29.00
CA ASP A 222 29.26 21.93 28.52
C ASP A 222 28.51 23.17 28.00
N ALA A 223 27.26 23.00 27.58
CA ALA A 223 26.38 24.11 27.22
C ALA A 223 24.92 23.75 27.47
N PHE A 224 24.09 24.79 27.63
CA PHE A 224 22.65 24.67 27.78
C PHE A 224 21.94 25.68 26.87
N VAL A 225 21.05 25.17 26.01
CA VAL A 225 20.20 25.95 25.12
C VAL A 225 18.78 25.89 25.64
N ASP A 226 18.22 27.06 25.97
CA ASP A 226 16.84 27.16 26.46
C ASP A 226 15.88 27.40 25.29
N ILE A 227 15.00 26.44 25.02
CA ILE A 227 14.05 26.52 23.90
C ILE A 227 13.05 27.67 24.08
N GLN A 228 12.73 28.08 25.31
CA GLN A 228 11.80 29.19 25.55
C GLN A 228 12.45 30.56 25.36
N GLN A 229 13.78 30.65 25.45
CA GLN A 229 14.52 31.91 25.36
C GLN A 229 15.28 32.07 24.03
N SER A 230 15.33 31.02 23.19
CA SER A 230 16.03 31.02 21.91
C SER A 230 15.03 31.14 20.76
N ASP A 231 15.26 32.09 19.84
CA ASP A 231 14.45 32.23 18.62
C ASP A 231 14.64 31.03 17.67
N ASP A 232 15.81 30.38 17.73
CA ASP A 232 16.16 29.17 16.97
C ASP A 232 17.20 28.33 17.73
N ALA A 233 16.70 27.41 18.56
CA ALA A 233 17.52 26.50 19.35
C ALA A 233 18.41 25.59 18.49
N VAL A 234 17.97 25.23 17.27
CA VAL A 234 18.75 24.40 16.35
C VAL A 234 19.96 25.18 15.86
N ALA A 235 19.76 26.39 15.35
CA ALA A 235 20.86 27.24 14.88
C ALA A 235 21.90 27.50 15.98
N GLU A 236 21.45 27.70 17.21
CA GLU A 236 22.34 27.88 18.37
C GLU A 236 23.20 26.64 18.64
N VAL A 237 22.61 25.44 18.61
CA VAL A 237 23.35 24.18 18.75
C VAL A 237 24.30 23.95 17.58
N LEU A 238 23.90 24.25 16.34
CA LEU A 238 24.79 24.15 15.17
C LEU A 238 26.00 25.07 15.29
N ARG A 239 25.81 26.28 15.83
CA ARG A 239 26.90 27.21 16.15
C ARG A 239 27.82 26.65 17.25
N LEU A 240 27.25 26.09 18.31
CA LEU A 240 28.02 25.50 19.42
C LEU A 240 28.78 24.23 19.03
N THR A 241 28.33 23.50 18.02
CA THR A 241 28.91 22.23 17.54
C THR A 241 29.74 22.38 16.27
N ASN A 242 29.86 23.58 15.72
CA ASN A 242 30.51 23.85 14.44
C ASN A 242 29.94 22.99 13.29
N GLY A 243 28.61 22.98 13.16
CA GLY A 243 27.90 22.39 12.03
C GLY A 243 27.06 21.14 12.32
N GLY A 244 26.98 20.68 13.57
CA GLY A 244 26.07 19.60 13.96
C GLY A 244 26.61 18.61 14.99
N ALA A 245 25.69 17.94 15.69
CA ALA A 245 26.01 16.93 16.70
C ALA A 245 26.50 15.61 16.08
N HIS A 246 27.39 14.92 16.77
CA HIS A 246 27.79 13.54 16.44
C HIS A 246 26.78 12.52 16.96
N GLY A 247 26.07 12.87 18.04
CA GLY A 247 24.93 12.10 18.51
C GLY A 247 23.87 12.97 19.16
N VAL A 248 22.61 12.57 18.99
CA VAL A 248 21.45 13.23 19.60
C VAL A 248 20.69 12.21 20.45
N PHE A 249 20.55 12.48 21.74
CA PHE A 249 19.82 11.66 22.70
C PHE A 249 18.52 12.34 23.06
N VAL A 250 17.40 11.68 22.79
CA VAL A 250 16.06 12.21 23.01
C VAL A 250 15.48 11.57 24.25
N THR A 251 15.41 12.34 25.33
CA THR A 251 14.86 11.91 26.63
C THR A 251 13.58 12.68 26.99
N ALA A 252 13.00 13.38 26.01
CA ALA A 252 11.74 14.12 26.12
C ALA A 252 10.83 13.84 24.91
N PRO A 253 9.57 13.39 25.11
CA PRO A 253 8.65 13.05 24.01
C PRO A 253 8.40 14.16 22.97
N PRO A 254 8.29 15.46 23.33
CA PRO A 254 8.10 16.51 22.33
C PRO A 254 9.31 16.71 21.40
N ALA A 255 10.51 16.35 21.86
CA ALA A 255 11.77 16.63 21.17
C ALA A 255 12.05 15.67 20.00
N TYR A 256 11.25 14.61 19.83
CA TYR A 256 11.32 13.71 18.68
C TYR A 256 11.20 14.44 17.34
N LYS A 257 10.38 15.49 17.28
CA LYS A 257 10.05 16.22 16.04
C LYS A 257 11.23 16.99 15.46
N THR A 258 12.16 17.40 16.31
CA THR A 258 13.29 18.28 15.95
C THR A 258 14.64 17.60 16.12
N ALA A 259 14.67 16.33 16.55
CA ALA A 259 15.90 15.62 16.87
C ALA A 259 16.89 15.52 15.70
N LEU A 260 16.40 15.36 14.48
CA LEU A 260 17.23 15.30 13.27
C LEU A 260 17.86 16.65 12.93
N ASP A 261 17.21 17.76 13.25
CA ASP A 261 17.69 19.09 12.89
C ASP A 261 19.00 19.42 13.63
N TYR A 262 19.18 18.90 14.85
CA TYR A 262 20.40 19.07 15.65
C TYR A 262 21.62 18.31 15.11
N VAL A 263 21.43 17.38 14.17
CA VAL A 263 22.53 16.71 13.45
C VAL A 263 23.20 17.65 12.46
N GLY A 264 22.47 18.64 11.92
CA GLY A 264 22.98 19.58 10.93
C GLY A 264 23.57 18.90 9.70
N ASN A 265 24.78 19.33 9.31
CA ASN A 265 25.49 18.80 8.14
C ASN A 265 26.40 17.60 8.48
N ARG A 266 26.26 17.03 9.69
CA ARG A 266 27.16 15.98 10.17
C ARG A 266 26.82 14.62 9.55
N VAL A 267 27.72 14.11 8.72
CA VAL A 267 27.60 12.75 8.17
C VAL A 267 27.92 11.71 9.24
N GLY A 268 27.06 10.69 9.36
CA GLY A 268 27.29 9.54 10.25
C GLY A 268 26.91 9.77 11.72
N ALA A 269 26.10 10.79 12.02
CA ALA A 269 25.59 11.01 13.37
C ALA A 269 24.58 9.94 13.80
N VAL A 270 24.49 9.68 15.10
CA VAL A 270 23.59 8.68 15.68
C VAL A 270 22.50 9.34 16.51
N VAL A 271 21.24 9.03 16.24
CA VAL A 271 20.10 9.52 17.02
C VAL A 271 19.54 8.38 17.87
N MET A 272 19.55 8.56 19.20
CA MET A 272 19.07 7.60 20.19
C MET A 272 17.79 8.13 20.82
N LEU A 273 16.72 7.35 20.73
CA LEU A 273 15.36 7.76 21.11
C LEU A 273 14.87 6.95 22.32
N GLU A 274 14.33 7.63 23.35
CA GLU A 274 13.65 6.99 24.50
C GLU A 274 12.14 7.11 24.40
N VAL A 275 11.42 5.98 24.55
CA VAL A 275 9.95 5.81 24.48
C VAL A 275 9.19 6.97 23.78
N PRO A 276 8.77 6.79 22.53
CA PRO A 276 8.06 7.83 21.79
C PRO A 276 6.72 8.18 22.44
N PRO A 277 6.18 9.40 22.22
CA PRO A 277 4.86 9.77 22.71
C PRO A 277 3.80 8.75 22.29
N SER A 278 2.80 8.51 23.14
CA SER A 278 1.63 7.74 22.77
C SER A 278 0.93 8.42 21.59
N TYR A 279 0.48 7.60 20.64
CA TYR A 279 0.06 8.03 19.30
C TYR A 279 -1.08 9.06 19.28
N GLU A 280 -1.81 9.26 20.40
CA GLU A 280 -2.88 10.25 20.51
C GLU A 280 -2.40 11.71 20.38
N GLU A 281 -1.16 12.04 20.77
CA GLU A 281 -0.66 13.43 20.67
C GLU A 281 0.17 13.72 19.42
N ALA A 282 0.72 12.68 18.76
CA ALA A 282 1.63 12.85 17.63
C ALA A 282 0.93 12.74 16.27
N LEU A 283 -0.20 12.03 16.21
CA LEU A 283 -1.09 11.98 15.06
C LEU A 283 -2.53 11.98 15.59
N GLU A 284 -3.08 13.17 15.80
CA GLU A 284 -4.53 13.32 15.76
C GLU A 284 -5.00 12.90 14.37
N ALA A 285 -5.32 11.61 14.20
CA ALA A 285 -6.02 11.11 13.03
C ALA A 285 -7.35 11.89 12.85
N SER A 286 -7.93 12.41 13.94
CA SER A 286 -9.08 13.31 13.93
C SER A 286 -8.83 14.64 13.21
N SER A 287 -7.62 15.20 13.20
CA SER A 287 -7.31 16.44 12.47
C SER A 287 -6.87 16.24 11.02
N LEU A 288 -6.74 14.99 10.57
CA LEU A 288 -6.56 14.60 9.15
C LEU A 288 -7.89 14.31 8.43
N HIS A 289 -9.02 14.30 9.15
CA HIS A 289 -10.35 13.97 8.61
C HIS A 289 -11.15 15.20 8.12
N GLY A 290 -10.55 16.41 8.14
CA GLY A 290 -11.29 17.67 8.00
C GLY A 290 -11.40 18.27 6.59
N ASP A 291 -10.33 18.22 5.79
CA ASP A 291 -10.17 19.19 4.68
C ASP A 291 -10.27 18.61 3.27
N THR A 292 -10.06 17.30 3.07
CA THR A 292 -10.05 16.70 1.73
C THR A 292 -11.42 16.11 1.37
N ARG A 293 -12.15 16.78 0.47
CA ARG A 293 -13.49 16.35 0.01
C ARG A 293 -13.43 15.84 -1.42
N VAL A 294 -14.11 14.72 -1.70
CA VAL A 294 -14.43 14.31 -3.08
C VAL A 294 -15.48 15.28 -3.62
N ALA A 295 -15.21 15.88 -4.77
CA ALA A 295 -16.15 16.76 -5.45
C ALA A 295 -17.29 15.97 -6.12
N ASP A 296 -18.35 16.68 -6.50
CA ASP A 296 -19.51 16.13 -7.22
C ASP A 296 -19.20 15.70 -8.67
N ASP A 297 -17.92 15.63 -9.06
CA ASP A 297 -17.42 15.08 -10.33
C ASP A 297 -16.54 13.83 -10.11
N GLY A 298 -16.36 13.43 -8.84
CA GLY A 298 -15.63 12.24 -8.44
C GLY A 298 -14.14 12.37 -8.28
N ARG A 299 -13.63 13.60 -8.35
CA ARG A 299 -12.23 13.91 -8.19
C ARG A 299 -11.97 14.43 -6.78
N VAL A 300 -10.75 14.22 -6.30
CA VAL A 300 -10.28 14.65 -4.99
C VAL A 300 -9.93 16.14 -5.05
N ASN A 301 -10.59 16.98 -4.25
CA ASN A 301 -10.18 18.39 -4.15
C ASN A 301 -8.86 18.50 -3.39
N VAL A 302 -7.84 19.01 -4.06
CA VAL A 302 -6.52 19.29 -3.55
C VAL A 302 -6.42 20.78 -3.28
N ASP A 303 -6.40 21.15 -1.99
CA ASP A 303 -6.19 22.51 -1.54
C ASP A 303 -4.72 22.72 -1.12
N PRO A 304 -3.92 23.50 -1.87
CA PRO A 304 -2.54 23.79 -1.52
C PRO A 304 -2.37 24.49 -0.16
N ASP A 305 -3.41 25.16 0.32
CA ASP A 305 -3.39 25.86 1.60
C ASP A 305 -3.80 24.94 2.76
N SER A 306 -4.23 23.70 2.50
CA SER A 306 -4.60 22.74 3.54
C SER A 306 -3.39 22.29 4.37
N ARG A 307 -3.63 21.92 5.64
CA ARG A 307 -2.57 21.37 6.51
C ARG A 307 -2.05 20.05 5.95
N PHE A 308 -2.92 19.21 5.40
CA PHE A 308 -2.55 17.91 4.81
C PHE A 308 -1.63 18.07 3.60
N PHE A 309 -1.97 18.96 2.66
CA PHE A 309 -1.10 19.27 1.51
C PHE A 309 0.27 19.79 1.95
N ARG A 310 0.30 20.74 2.91
CA ARG A 310 1.57 21.29 3.42
C ARG A 310 2.46 20.22 4.04
N THR A 311 1.89 19.26 4.75
CA THR A 311 2.64 18.10 5.28
C THR A 311 3.21 17.25 4.15
N LEU A 312 2.40 16.87 3.16
CA LEU A 312 2.86 16.06 2.02
C LEU A 312 3.90 16.79 1.15
N SER A 313 3.76 18.10 0.97
CA SER A 313 4.67 18.90 0.15
C SER A 313 6.13 18.90 0.65
N ARG A 314 6.36 18.61 1.94
CA ARG A 314 7.71 18.51 2.52
C ARG A 314 8.49 17.28 2.05
N PHE A 315 7.78 16.28 1.53
CA PHE A 315 8.37 15.03 1.03
C PHE A 315 8.62 15.04 -0.48
N VAL A 316 8.30 16.15 -1.16
CA VAL A 316 8.52 16.30 -2.60
C VAL A 316 10.03 16.40 -2.86
N PRO A 317 10.61 15.52 -3.69
CA PRO A 317 12.04 15.55 -3.99
C PRO A 317 12.47 16.92 -4.54
N SER A 318 13.53 17.47 -3.96
CA SER A 318 14.21 18.66 -4.50
C SER A 318 14.99 18.26 -5.75
N THR A 319 14.48 18.61 -6.92
CA THR A 319 15.22 18.40 -8.18
C THR A 319 16.34 19.43 -8.25
N PRO A 320 17.59 19.07 -8.60
CA PRO A 320 18.63 20.06 -8.84
C PRO A 320 18.14 21.06 -9.90
N THR A 321 18.16 22.34 -9.55
CA THR A 321 17.87 23.44 -10.45
C THR A 321 18.86 23.40 -11.61
N ILE A 322 18.37 23.07 -12.80
CA ILE A 322 19.08 23.40 -14.03
C ILE A 322 19.02 24.93 -14.15
N ASP A 323 20.18 25.57 -14.25
CA ASP A 323 20.33 27.02 -14.32
C ASP A 323 19.40 27.62 -15.38
N PRO A 324 18.53 28.58 -15.04
CA PRO A 324 17.65 29.25 -15.98
C PRO A 324 18.40 29.98 -17.11
N GLU A 325 19.70 30.24 -16.95
CA GLU A 325 20.54 30.90 -17.95
C GLU A 325 21.03 29.97 -19.08
N GLN A 326 20.89 28.65 -18.95
CA GLN A 326 21.16 27.72 -20.07
C GLN A 326 19.90 27.37 -20.88
N ALA A 327 18.71 27.71 -20.38
CA ALA A 327 17.46 27.67 -21.14
C ALA A 327 17.32 28.97 -21.94
N GLY A 328 18.00 29.01 -23.09
CA GLY A 328 17.97 30.15 -24.00
C GLY A 328 16.55 30.66 -24.27
N SER A 329 16.43 31.98 -24.27
CA SER A 329 15.20 32.75 -24.52
C SER A 329 14.46 32.30 -25.78
N SER A 330 13.40 31.52 -25.62
CA SER A 330 12.25 31.55 -26.52
C SER A 330 11.01 31.13 -25.74
N GLN A 331 10.13 32.08 -25.46
CA GLN A 331 8.72 31.79 -25.20
C GLN A 331 8.14 31.15 -26.47
N SER A 332 8.22 29.82 -26.56
CA SER A 332 7.48 29.01 -27.51
C SER A 332 6.32 28.38 -26.76
N THR A 333 5.09 28.64 -27.20
CA THR A 333 3.84 28.02 -26.71
C THR A 333 3.66 26.57 -27.17
N HIS A 334 4.68 25.97 -27.78
CA HIS A 334 4.66 24.57 -28.21
C HIS A 334 5.51 23.72 -27.25
N PRO A 335 5.02 22.54 -26.82
CA PRO A 335 5.86 21.59 -26.10
C PRO A 335 7.12 21.30 -26.94
N PRO A 336 8.30 21.14 -26.32
CA PRO A 336 9.53 20.91 -27.05
C PRO A 336 9.38 19.72 -28.00
N GLY A 337 9.87 19.88 -29.23
CA GLY A 337 9.77 18.84 -30.25
C GLY A 337 10.47 17.57 -29.81
N TYR A 338 9.69 16.52 -29.52
CA TYR A 338 10.21 15.16 -29.44
C TYR A 338 10.66 14.75 -30.84
N THR A 339 11.97 14.72 -31.04
CA THR A 339 12.58 14.01 -32.16
C THR A 339 12.78 12.58 -31.70
N GLU A 340 12.27 11.61 -32.45
CA GLU A 340 12.55 10.20 -32.24
C GLU A 340 14.05 9.99 -32.48
N LYS A 341 14.87 10.14 -31.43
CA LYS A 341 16.23 9.65 -31.46
C LYS A 341 16.13 8.14 -31.62
N ALA A 342 16.71 7.63 -32.71
CA ALA A 342 17.00 6.20 -32.83
C ALA A 342 17.66 5.74 -31.52
N PRO A 343 17.24 4.61 -30.95
CA PRO A 343 17.61 4.24 -29.58
C PRO A 343 19.13 4.26 -29.40
N GLU A 344 19.62 5.10 -28.48
CA GLU A 344 21.02 5.10 -28.00
C GLU A 344 21.27 3.93 -27.00
N SER A 345 20.26 3.08 -26.74
CA SER A 345 20.45 1.81 -26.05
C SER A 345 20.86 0.71 -27.03
N PRO A 346 21.84 -0.14 -26.68
CA PRO A 346 22.32 -1.18 -27.57
C PRO A 346 21.20 -2.19 -27.89
N ALA A 347 20.65 -2.08 -29.10
CA ALA A 347 20.02 -3.12 -29.92
C ALA A 347 19.31 -4.26 -29.16
N ILE A 348 18.07 -4.02 -28.69
CA ILE A 348 17.08 -5.10 -28.48
C ILE A 348 16.34 -5.43 -29.80
N GLU A 349 16.46 -4.59 -30.84
CA GLU A 349 15.79 -4.82 -32.14
C GLU A 349 16.23 -6.11 -32.87
N GLN A 350 17.25 -6.83 -32.39
CA GLN A 350 17.73 -8.08 -32.99
C GLN A 350 18.13 -9.19 -31.99
N ARG A 351 17.74 -9.09 -30.71
CA ARG A 351 17.85 -10.28 -29.83
C ARG A 351 16.65 -11.17 -30.06
N HIS A 352 16.88 -12.36 -30.61
CA HIS A 352 15.91 -13.46 -30.55
C HIS A 352 15.56 -13.69 -29.07
N TRP A 353 14.36 -13.29 -28.68
CA TRP A 353 13.83 -13.62 -27.37
C TRP A 353 13.55 -15.12 -27.33
N ASN A 354 14.21 -15.82 -26.41
CA ASN A 354 14.22 -17.28 -26.41
C ASN A 354 13.52 -17.90 -25.20
N ILE A 355 13.07 -17.11 -24.21
CA ILE A 355 12.46 -17.64 -22.98
C ILE A 355 10.93 -17.63 -23.10
N ARG A 356 10.30 -18.81 -23.12
CA ARG A 356 8.84 -18.91 -23.19
C ARG A 356 8.23 -18.79 -21.79
N LEU A 357 7.52 -17.68 -21.56
CA LEU A 357 6.84 -17.37 -20.30
C LEU A 357 5.33 -17.60 -20.40
N ASN A 358 4.73 -18.03 -19.30
CA ASN A 358 3.31 -17.90 -19.01
C ASN A 358 3.06 -16.50 -18.43
N ILE A 359 2.40 -15.62 -19.19
CA ILE A 359 2.11 -14.25 -18.78
C ILE A 359 0.62 -14.14 -18.48
N VAL A 360 0.30 -13.64 -17.28
CA VAL A 360 -1.07 -13.22 -16.96
C VAL A 360 -1.20 -11.71 -17.06
N ILE A 361 -2.19 -11.25 -17.83
CA ILE A 361 -2.52 -9.83 -18.00
C ILE A 361 -3.81 -9.56 -17.23
N GLN A 362 -3.72 -8.84 -16.11
CA GLN A 362 -4.84 -8.54 -15.20
C GLN A 362 -5.39 -7.14 -15.46
N ILE A 363 -6.57 -7.05 -16.07
CA ILE A 363 -7.20 -5.77 -16.43
C ILE A 363 -8.57 -5.64 -15.77
N VAL A 364 -8.71 -4.62 -14.94
CA VAL A 364 -10.01 -4.19 -14.38
C VAL A 364 -10.43 -2.91 -15.08
N GLY A 365 -11.65 -2.89 -15.64
CA GLY A 365 -12.16 -1.72 -16.34
C GLY A 365 -13.20 -2.04 -17.40
N SER A 366 -13.49 -1.04 -18.21
CA SER A 366 -14.43 -1.11 -19.32
C SER A 366 -13.81 -1.78 -20.55
N ARG A 367 -14.58 -1.89 -21.64
CA ARG A 367 -14.06 -2.34 -22.94
C ARG A 367 -12.87 -1.49 -23.40
N GLY A 368 -12.86 -0.18 -23.08
CA GLY A 368 -11.77 0.73 -23.42
C GLY A 368 -10.45 0.38 -22.72
N ASP A 369 -10.53 -0.27 -21.56
CA ASP A 369 -9.37 -0.75 -20.80
C ASP A 369 -8.92 -2.13 -21.29
N VAL A 370 -9.85 -3.05 -21.58
CA VAL A 370 -9.53 -4.43 -21.99
C VAL A 370 -8.99 -4.50 -23.43
N GLN A 371 -9.58 -3.75 -24.36
CA GLN A 371 -9.25 -3.83 -25.79
C GLN A 371 -7.76 -3.56 -26.10
N PRO A 372 -7.11 -2.52 -25.54
CA PRO A 372 -5.66 -2.31 -25.67
C PRO A 372 -4.82 -3.55 -25.34
N PHE A 373 -5.20 -4.29 -24.30
CA PHE A 373 -4.41 -5.41 -23.79
C PHE A 373 -4.61 -6.71 -24.55
N ILE A 374 -5.70 -6.82 -25.33
CA ILE A 374 -5.81 -7.87 -26.35
C ILE A 374 -4.72 -7.68 -27.41
N ALA A 375 -4.51 -6.44 -27.88
CA ALA A 375 -3.47 -6.16 -28.87
C ALA A 375 -2.06 -6.46 -28.30
N LEU A 376 -1.80 -6.08 -27.04
CA LEU A 376 -0.55 -6.43 -26.35
C LEU A 376 -0.37 -7.94 -26.19
N GLY A 377 -1.40 -8.66 -25.76
CA GLY A 377 -1.35 -10.11 -25.61
C GLY A 377 -1.01 -10.81 -26.93
N ASN A 378 -1.62 -10.38 -28.03
CA ASN A 378 -1.35 -10.92 -29.36
C ASN A 378 0.08 -10.60 -29.83
N GLU A 379 0.61 -9.43 -29.49
CA GLU A 379 2.02 -9.13 -29.75
C GLU A 379 2.93 -10.05 -28.92
N LEU A 380 2.70 -10.20 -27.62
CA LEU A 380 3.48 -11.09 -26.74
C LEU A 380 3.44 -12.56 -27.20
N GLN A 381 2.34 -13.05 -27.76
CA GLN A 381 2.28 -14.39 -28.39
C GLN A 381 3.27 -14.52 -29.57
N LYS A 382 3.51 -13.47 -30.35
CA LYS A 382 4.54 -13.47 -31.43
C LYS A 382 5.95 -13.61 -30.88
N TRP A 383 6.19 -13.19 -29.65
CA TRP A 383 7.45 -13.42 -28.91
C TRP A 383 7.56 -14.83 -28.33
N GLY A 384 6.54 -15.69 -28.54
CA GLY A 384 6.52 -17.09 -28.10
C GLY A 384 5.99 -17.33 -26.69
N HIS A 385 5.37 -16.31 -26.08
CA HIS A 385 4.73 -16.43 -24.77
C HIS A 385 3.37 -17.11 -24.83
N ARG A 386 3.00 -17.79 -23.75
CA ARG A 386 1.62 -18.20 -23.48
C ARG A 386 0.96 -17.08 -22.70
N VAL A 387 -0.12 -16.52 -23.22
CA VAL A 387 -0.75 -15.32 -22.66
C VAL A 387 -2.18 -15.61 -22.24
N ARG A 388 -2.49 -15.25 -21.00
CA ARG A 388 -3.83 -15.28 -20.41
C ARG A 388 -4.25 -13.88 -20.04
N LEU A 389 -5.44 -13.47 -20.46
CA LEU A 389 -6.05 -12.20 -20.06
C LEU A 389 -7.12 -12.47 -19.00
N ALA A 390 -6.90 -11.91 -17.82
CA ALA A 390 -7.78 -12.01 -16.68
C ALA A 390 -8.57 -10.70 -16.51
N THR A 391 -9.88 -10.77 -16.71
CA THR A 391 -10.79 -9.60 -16.65
C THR A 391 -12.23 -10.03 -16.33
N HIS A 392 -13.17 -9.10 -16.38
CA HIS A 392 -14.58 -9.34 -16.10
C HIS A 392 -15.22 -10.34 -17.07
N ASP A 393 -16.13 -11.16 -16.54
CA ASP A 393 -16.82 -12.26 -17.23
C ASP A 393 -17.48 -11.83 -18.54
N VAL A 394 -18.02 -10.60 -18.60
CA VAL A 394 -18.66 -10.03 -19.79
C VAL A 394 -17.75 -9.91 -21.01
N PHE A 395 -16.42 -9.96 -20.83
CA PHE A 395 -15.44 -9.87 -21.92
C PHE A 395 -14.88 -11.22 -22.37
N GLU A 396 -15.35 -12.35 -21.81
CA GLU A 396 -14.84 -13.69 -22.15
C GLU A 396 -14.83 -13.94 -23.66
N GLN A 397 -15.97 -13.73 -24.33
CA GLN A 397 -16.08 -13.97 -25.77
C GLN A 397 -15.15 -13.02 -26.54
N PHE A 398 -15.09 -11.75 -26.13
CA PHE A 398 -14.24 -10.75 -26.79
C PHE A 398 -12.75 -11.10 -26.72
N VAL A 399 -12.28 -11.63 -25.60
CA VAL A 399 -10.88 -12.09 -25.42
C VAL A 399 -10.61 -13.35 -26.25
N THR A 400 -11.49 -14.34 -26.14
CA THR A 400 -11.29 -15.65 -26.80
C THR A 400 -11.40 -15.58 -28.32
N ASP A 401 -12.27 -14.72 -28.87
CA ASP A 401 -12.37 -14.45 -30.31
C ASP A 401 -11.06 -13.91 -30.91
N HIS A 402 -10.17 -13.35 -30.08
CA HIS A 402 -8.88 -12.81 -30.50
C HIS A 402 -7.70 -13.75 -30.21
N GLY A 403 -7.96 -15.00 -29.80
CA GLY A 403 -6.93 -16.04 -29.66
C GLY A 403 -6.14 -16.03 -28.35
N LEU A 404 -6.64 -15.34 -27.32
CA LEU A 404 -6.04 -15.32 -25.98
C LEU A 404 -6.78 -16.26 -25.02
N GLU A 405 -6.06 -16.83 -24.04
CA GLU A 405 -6.71 -17.51 -22.92
C GLU A 405 -7.46 -16.49 -22.05
N PHE A 406 -8.63 -16.88 -21.54
CA PHE A 406 -9.45 -16.04 -20.68
C PHE A 406 -9.53 -16.62 -19.27
N PHE A 407 -9.48 -15.74 -18.27
CA PHE A 407 -9.75 -16.11 -16.88
C PHE A 407 -10.70 -15.10 -16.22
N PRO A 408 -11.82 -15.54 -15.63
CA PRO A 408 -12.76 -14.64 -14.98
C PRO A 408 -12.20 -14.18 -13.63
N ILE A 409 -12.17 -12.87 -13.41
CA ILE A 409 -11.84 -12.30 -12.10
C ILE A 409 -13.07 -11.87 -11.30
N GLY A 410 -14.27 -11.97 -11.87
CA GLY A 410 -15.50 -11.48 -11.27
C GLY A 410 -15.67 -9.97 -11.37
N GLY A 411 -16.74 -9.47 -10.75
CA GLY A 411 -17.17 -8.07 -10.85
C GLY A 411 -17.80 -7.71 -12.19
N ASP A 412 -18.71 -6.73 -12.17
CA ASP A 412 -19.39 -6.23 -13.37
C ASP A 412 -18.94 -4.77 -13.64
N PRO A 413 -18.26 -4.49 -14.77
CA PRO A 413 -17.80 -3.15 -15.10
C PRO A 413 -18.96 -2.17 -15.28
N SER A 414 -20.13 -2.63 -15.71
CA SER A 414 -21.34 -1.81 -15.82
C SER A 414 -21.85 -1.37 -14.44
N GLU A 415 -21.78 -2.26 -13.44
CA GLU A 415 -22.13 -1.90 -12.06
C GLU A 415 -21.12 -0.93 -11.44
N LEU A 416 -19.82 -1.10 -11.73
CA LEU A 416 -18.78 -0.14 -11.35
C LEU A 416 -19.01 1.24 -11.97
N MET A 417 -19.24 1.28 -13.29
CA MET A 417 -19.40 2.53 -14.06
C MET A 417 -20.71 3.25 -13.75
N ALA A 418 -21.85 2.52 -13.69
CA ALA A 418 -23.13 3.10 -13.33
C ALA A 418 -23.12 3.69 -11.90
N TYR A 419 -22.32 3.11 -11.01
CA TYR A 419 -22.08 3.71 -9.71
C TYR A 419 -21.24 4.99 -9.82
N MET A 420 -20.11 4.98 -10.53
CA MET A 420 -19.23 6.16 -10.65
C MET A 420 -19.96 7.34 -11.29
N VAL A 421 -20.93 7.09 -12.16
CA VAL A 421 -21.80 8.12 -12.74
C VAL A 421 -22.82 8.65 -11.72
N LYS A 422 -23.49 7.77 -10.96
CA LYS A 422 -24.50 8.16 -9.94
C LYS A 422 -23.90 8.75 -8.67
N ASN A 423 -22.68 8.38 -8.37
CA ASN A 423 -21.89 8.84 -7.23
C ASN A 423 -20.51 9.18 -7.78
N PRO A 424 -20.34 10.38 -8.33
CA PRO A 424 -19.05 10.85 -8.80
C PRO A 424 -18.02 10.62 -7.69
N GLY A 425 -17.14 9.64 -7.87
CA GLY A 425 -16.09 9.28 -6.91
C GLY A 425 -15.65 7.82 -6.97
N LEU A 426 -14.34 7.59 -7.11
CA LEU A 426 -13.73 6.27 -6.84
C LEU A 426 -13.76 5.93 -5.33
N ILE A 427 -13.81 6.96 -4.48
CA ILE A 427 -13.82 6.84 -3.03
C ILE A 427 -15.25 7.09 -2.52
N PRO A 428 -15.89 6.09 -1.88
CA PRO A 428 -17.27 6.23 -1.40
C PRO A 428 -17.38 7.34 -0.33
N ASN A 429 -18.21 8.34 -0.57
CA ASN A 429 -18.52 9.36 0.43
C ASN A 429 -19.32 8.70 1.58
N MET A 430 -18.71 8.60 2.77
CA MET A 430 -19.28 7.92 3.93
C MET A 430 -20.62 8.52 4.40
N LYS A 431 -20.94 9.76 4.00
CA LYS A 431 -22.15 10.47 4.45
C LYS A 431 -23.37 10.30 3.52
N SER A 432 -23.18 9.93 2.24
CA SER A 432 -24.28 9.88 1.24
C SER A 432 -24.73 8.47 0.86
N LEU A 433 -23.99 7.43 1.22
CA LEU A 433 -24.22 6.07 0.72
C LEU A 433 -25.04 5.21 1.69
N ARG A 434 -26.01 4.48 1.13
CA ARG A 434 -26.77 3.46 1.88
C ARG A 434 -25.82 2.32 2.25
N VAL A 435 -25.80 1.91 3.53
CA VAL A 435 -24.95 0.84 4.09
C VAL A 435 -24.92 -0.45 3.24
N LYS A 436 -26.01 -0.77 2.52
CA LYS A 436 -26.11 -1.95 1.64
C LYS A 436 -25.21 -1.86 0.41
N GLU A 437 -25.06 -0.68 -0.20
CA GLU A 437 -24.26 -0.50 -1.42
C GLU A 437 -22.76 -0.61 -1.13
N ILE A 438 -22.32 -0.08 0.02
CA ILE A 438 -20.92 -0.21 0.48
C ILE A 438 -20.55 -1.69 0.67
N LYS A 439 -21.41 -2.49 1.30
CA LYS A 439 -21.14 -3.93 1.53
C LYS A 439 -21.03 -4.71 0.21
N LYS A 440 -21.92 -4.47 -0.76
CA LYS A 440 -21.89 -5.14 -2.07
C LYS A 440 -20.55 -4.90 -2.78
N LYS A 441 -20.05 -3.67 -2.72
CA LYS A 441 -18.80 -3.27 -3.40
C LYS A 441 -17.55 -3.83 -2.77
N ARG A 442 -17.48 -3.80 -1.43
CA ARG A 442 -16.34 -4.37 -0.71
C ARG A 442 -16.22 -5.87 -1.00
N LYS A 443 -17.37 -6.56 -1.12
CA LYS A 443 -17.43 -7.96 -1.58
C LYS A 443 -16.92 -8.12 -3.01
N MET A 444 -17.35 -7.26 -3.94
CA MET A 444 -16.89 -7.28 -5.33
C MET A 444 -15.38 -7.04 -5.45
N VAL A 445 -14.80 -6.11 -4.69
CA VAL A 445 -13.33 -5.90 -4.67
C VAL A 445 -12.63 -7.14 -4.14
N SER A 446 -13.10 -7.73 -3.04
CA SER A 446 -12.56 -8.97 -2.51
C SER A 446 -12.62 -10.12 -3.52
N GLU A 447 -13.74 -10.26 -4.24
CA GLU A 447 -13.90 -11.23 -5.32
C GLU A 447 -12.88 -11.02 -6.45
N MET A 448 -12.68 -9.77 -6.89
CA MET A 448 -11.66 -9.43 -7.89
C MET A 448 -10.24 -9.74 -7.42
N LEU A 449 -9.89 -9.47 -6.16
CA LEU A 449 -8.58 -9.79 -5.59
C LEU A 449 -8.34 -11.31 -5.62
N HIS A 450 -9.33 -12.10 -5.17
CA HIS A 450 -9.25 -13.56 -5.25
C HIS A 450 -9.20 -14.06 -6.70
N GLY A 451 -9.98 -13.48 -7.61
CA GLY A 451 -9.96 -13.79 -9.03
C GLY A 451 -8.59 -13.53 -9.67
N CYS A 452 -7.97 -12.39 -9.36
CA CYS A 452 -6.62 -12.06 -9.81
C CYS A 452 -5.59 -13.06 -9.28
N TRP A 453 -5.66 -13.47 -8.00
CA TRP A 453 -4.79 -14.53 -7.48
C TRP A 453 -4.96 -15.85 -8.24
N ARG A 454 -6.20 -16.32 -8.36
CA ARG A 454 -6.53 -17.58 -9.03
C ARG A 454 -6.08 -17.57 -10.49
N SER A 455 -6.18 -16.43 -11.17
CA SER A 455 -5.71 -16.30 -12.56
C SER A 455 -4.23 -16.61 -12.74
N CYS A 456 -3.42 -16.44 -11.67
CA CYS A 456 -1.98 -16.69 -11.68
C CYS A 456 -1.62 -18.17 -11.51
N ILE A 457 -2.46 -18.98 -10.88
CA ILE A 457 -2.08 -20.33 -10.40
C ILE A 457 -3.04 -21.45 -10.80
N GLU A 458 -4.26 -21.13 -11.20
CA GLU A 458 -5.24 -22.15 -11.57
C GLU A 458 -5.08 -22.55 -13.04
N PRO A 459 -5.36 -23.82 -13.38
CA PRO A 459 -5.43 -24.27 -14.77
C PRO A 459 -6.41 -23.42 -15.60
N ASP A 460 -6.23 -23.47 -16.92
CA ASP A 460 -7.17 -22.84 -17.84
C ASP A 460 -8.60 -23.38 -17.61
N PRO A 461 -9.61 -22.51 -17.40
CA PRO A 461 -10.96 -22.96 -17.06
C PRO A 461 -11.59 -23.87 -18.12
N LYS A 462 -11.24 -23.71 -19.41
CA LYS A 462 -11.81 -24.48 -20.52
C LYS A 462 -11.00 -25.74 -20.84
N SER A 463 -9.74 -25.58 -21.21
CA SER A 463 -8.85 -26.66 -21.63
C SER A 463 -8.33 -27.51 -20.47
N LYS A 464 -8.42 -27.01 -19.22
CA LYS A 464 -7.85 -27.63 -18.02
C LYS A 464 -6.33 -27.78 -18.04
N GLU A 465 -5.65 -27.17 -19.01
CA GLU A 465 -4.20 -27.15 -19.06
C GLU A 465 -3.63 -26.40 -17.85
N PRO A 466 -2.65 -26.97 -17.12
CA PRO A 466 -2.02 -26.30 -16.00
C PRO A 466 -1.44 -24.95 -16.40
N PHE A 467 -1.58 -23.95 -15.54
CA PHE A 467 -1.02 -22.62 -15.76
C PHE A 467 -0.49 -22.09 -14.43
N VAL A 468 0.76 -21.63 -14.45
CA VAL A 468 1.38 -20.88 -13.36
C VAL A 468 2.10 -19.71 -14.00
N ALA A 469 1.80 -18.50 -13.54
CA ALA A 469 2.37 -17.28 -14.10
C ALA A 469 3.87 -17.19 -13.81
N ASP A 470 4.65 -16.86 -14.83
CA ASP A 470 6.06 -16.50 -14.71
C ASP A 470 6.27 -14.97 -14.67
N ALA A 471 5.24 -14.21 -15.07
CA ALA A 471 5.21 -12.75 -15.01
C ALA A 471 3.77 -12.22 -15.02
N ILE A 472 3.57 -11.03 -14.43
CA ILE A 472 2.28 -10.34 -14.37
C ILE A 472 2.38 -9.01 -15.12
N ILE A 473 1.41 -8.73 -15.99
CA ILE A 473 1.13 -7.38 -16.50
C ILE A 473 -0.21 -6.95 -15.94
N ALA A 474 -0.35 -5.73 -15.43
CA ALA A 474 -1.61 -5.28 -14.86
C ALA A 474 -1.84 -3.77 -15.00
N ASN A 475 -3.10 -3.35 -14.89
CA ASN A 475 -3.41 -1.94 -14.66
C ASN A 475 -3.62 -1.67 -13.14
N PRO A 476 -3.36 -0.43 -12.65
CA PRO A 476 -3.53 -0.09 -11.23
C PRO A 476 -4.91 -0.41 -10.63
N PRO A 477 -6.04 -0.25 -11.35
CA PRO A 477 -7.37 -0.61 -10.83
C PRO A 477 -7.56 -2.07 -10.40
N SER A 478 -6.65 -2.99 -10.73
CA SER A 478 -6.75 -4.37 -10.24
C SER A 478 -6.38 -4.53 -8.77
N PHE A 479 -5.53 -3.65 -8.22
CA PHE A 479 -5.01 -3.65 -6.84
C PHE A 479 -4.28 -4.93 -6.37
N ALA A 480 -4.46 -6.08 -7.04
CA ALA A 480 -3.88 -7.36 -6.68
C ALA A 480 -2.43 -7.54 -7.15
N HIS A 481 -2.06 -6.85 -8.23
CA HIS A 481 -0.85 -7.06 -9.03
C HIS A 481 0.44 -7.27 -8.22
N ILE A 482 0.84 -6.31 -7.38
CA ILE A 482 2.10 -6.34 -6.62
C ILE A 482 2.07 -7.40 -5.52
N HIS A 483 0.88 -7.72 -5.01
CA HIS A 483 0.71 -8.68 -3.93
C HIS A 483 0.75 -10.12 -4.47
N CYS A 484 0.14 -10.37 -5.63
CA CYS A 484 0.29 -11.64 -6.35
C CYS A 484 1.77 -11.89 -6.73
N SER A 485 2.43 -10.85 -7.25
CA SER A 485 3.85 -10.90 -7.60
C SER A 485 4.74 -11.15 -6.37
N GLN A 486 4.46 -10.50 -5.24
CA GLN A 486 5.13 -10.75 -3.97
C GLN A 486 4.97 -12.21 -3.50
N ALA A 487 3.76 -12.76 -3.53
CA ALA A 487 3.49 -14.13 -3.09
C ALA A 487 4.17 -15.18 -3.98
N LEU A 488 4.27 -14.92 -5.29
CA LEU A 488 4.86 -15.86 -6.25
C LEU A 488 6.37 -15.67 -6.46
N GLY A 489 6.94 -14.51 -6.09
CA GLY A 489 8.34 -14.20 -6.36
C GLY A 489 8.66 -14.01 -7.85
N ILE A 490 7.69 -13.46 -8.61
CA ILE A 490 7.77 -13.26 -10.07
C ILE A 490 7.67 -11.78 -10.44
N PRO A 491 8.22 -11.33 -11.59
CA PRO A 491 8.14 -9.93 -12.00
C PRO A 491 6.71 -9.44 -12.30
N VAL A 492 6.47 -8.17 -11.99
CA VAL A 492 5.23 -7.43 -12.33
C VAL A 492 5.56 -6.15 -13.09
N HIS A 493 4.76 -5.86 -14.11
CA HIS A 493 4.86 -4.64 -14.91
C HIS A 493 3.49 -3.98 -15.00
N LEU A 494 3.40 -2.70 -14.61
CA LEU A 494 2.15 -1.96 -14.70
C LEU A 494 2.03 -1.24 -16.03
N MET A 495 0.86 -1.31 -16.65
CA MET A 495 0.61 -0.61 -17.90
C MET A 495 -0.73 0.10 -17.84
N PHE A 496 -0.77 1.35 -18.27
CA PHE A 496 -2.00 2.13 -18.14
C PHE A 496 -2.14 3.27 -19.14
N THR A 497 -3.38 3.69 -19.35
CA THR A 497 -3.74 4.77 -20.25
C THR A 497 -3.83 6.12 -19.55
N MET A 498 -3.94 6.18 -18.22
CA MET A 498 -3.92 7.44 -17.46
C MET A 498 -2.71 7.52 -16.54
N PRO A 499 -2.14 8.72 -16.29
CA PRO A 499 -0.99 8.85 -15.42
C PRO A 499 -1.33 8.46 -13.98
N TRP A 500 -0.44 7.67 -13.39
CA TRP A 500 -0.56 7.12 -12.04
C TRP A 500 0.72 7.32 -11.20
N SER A 501 1.83 7.68 -11.86
CA SER A 501 3.13 7.92 -11.24
C SER A 501 3.33 9.41 -11.01
N SER A 502 3.78 9.77 -9.81
CA SER A 502 4.04 11.14 -9.38
C SER A 502 4.91 11.90 -10.40
N THR A 503 4.50 13.12 -10.75
CA THR A 503 5.29 14.05 -11.58
C THR A 503 4.92 15.50 -11.30
N LYS A 504 5.86 16.40 -11.53
CA LYS A 504 5.66 17.85 -11.51
C LYS A 504 5.00 18.37 -12.80
N SER A 505 4.92 17.58 -13.86
CA SER A 505 4.48 18.04 -15.19
C SER A 505 2.97 18.26 -15.31
N PHE A 506 2.16 17.42 -14.67
CA PHE A 506 0.70 17.49 -14.68
C PHE A 506 0.12 16.79 -13.45
N PRO A 507 -1.07 17.19 -12.98
CA PRO A 507 -1.67 16.59 -11.79
C PRO A 507 -2.22 15.19 -12.04
N HIS A 508 -2.47 14.47 -10.95
CA HIS A 508 -3.20 13.22 -10.97
C HIS A 508 -4.59 13.42 -11.63
N PRO A 509 -5.01 12.61 -12.61
CA PRO A 509 -6.26 12.81 -13.35
C PRO A 509 -7.50 12.85 -12.45
N LEU A 510 -7.49 12.09 -11.36
CA LEU A 510 -8.55 12.06 -10.34
C LEU A 510 -8.47 13.19 -9.29
N ALA A 511 -7.67 14.23 -9.49
CA ALA A 511 -7.57 15.36 -8.58
C ALA A 511 -8.09 16.66 -9.20
N ASN A 512 -8.84 17.44 -8.42
CA ASN A 512 -9.23 18.81 -8.71
C ASN A 512 -8.31 19.76 -7.94
N LEU A 513 -7.50 20.55 -8.64
CA LEU A 513 -6.61 21.52 -7.99
C LEU A 513 -7.33 22.84 -7.75
N THR A 514 -7.31 23.35 -6.52
CA THR A 514 -7.68 24.76 -6.26
C THR A 514 -6.44 25.65 -6.35
N LYS A 515 -6.60 26.88 -6.83
CA LYS A 515 -5.52 27.87 -6.80
C LYS A 515 -5.29 28.33 -5.36
N SER A 516 -4.04 28.29 -4.92
CA SER A 516 -3.66 28.83 -3.61
C SER A 516 -4.04 30.31 -3.50
N LYS A 517 -4.55 30.70 -2.33
CA LYS A 517 -4.84 32.10 -1.99
C LYS A 517 -3.73 32.75 -1.17
N THR A 518 -2.84 31.95 -0.57
CA THR A 518 -1.92 32.42 0.49
C THR A 518 -0.51 31.82 0.47
N SER A 519 -0.24 30.78 -0.32
CA SER A 519 1.05 30.07 -0.34
C SER A 519 1.78 30.18 -1.67
N SER A 520 3.11 30.34 -1.60
CA SER A 520 4.03 30.45 -2.75
C SER A 520 4.44 29.07 -3.32
N VAL A 521 3.56 28.08 -3.27
CA VAL A 521 3.87 26.73 -3.76
C VAL A 521 3.83 26.70 -5.28
N SER A 522 4.85 26.15 -5.91
CA SER A 522 4.90 26.04 -7.37
C SER A 522 3.85 25.04 -7.89
N GLU A 523 3.33 25.31 -9.09
CA GLU A 523 2.38 24.42 -9.77
C GLU A 523 2.91 22.98 -9.89
N GLY A 524 4.21 22.83 -10.15
CA GLY A 524 4.85 21.50 -10.22
C GLY A 524 4.81 20.75 -8.88
N THR A 525 5.00 21.43 -7.75
CA THR A 525 4.86 20.79 -6.43
C THR A 525 3.41 20.40 -6.17
N THR A 526 2.43 21.23 -6.57
CA THR A 526 1.00 20.89 -6.48
C THR A 526 0.62 19.68 -7.32
N ASN A 527 1.15 19.59 -8.55
CA ASN A 527 0.98 18.43 -9.41
C ASN A 527 1.51 17.16 -8.74
N PHE A 528 2.73 17.20 -8.21
CA PHE A 528 3.35 16.04 -7.55
C PHE A 528 2.54 15.57 -6.35
N VAL A 529 2.17 16.48 -5.44
CA VAL A 529 1.41 16.14 -4.21
C VAL A 529 0.02 15.57 -4.51
N SER A 530 -0.58 15.94 -5.65
CA SER A 530 -1.90 15.43 -6.02
C SER A 530 -1.92 13.90 -6.17
N TYR A 531 -0.82 13.27 -6.59
CA TYR A 531 -0.70 11.81 -6.69
C TYR A 531 -0.73 11.17 -5.31
N SER A 532 0.10 11.66 -4.39
CA SER A 532 0.14 11.16 -3.01
C SER A 532 -1.22 11.28 -2.31
N MET A 533 -1.95 12.37 -2.55
CA MET A 533 -3.29 12.55 -1.98
C MET A 533 -4.30 11.52 -2.51
N VAL A 534 -4.31 11.26 -3.82
CA VAL A 534 -5.23 10.27 -4.41
C VAL A 534 -4.88 8.87 -3.94
N GLU A 535 -3.60 8.49 -3.95
CA GLU A 535 -3.16 7.17 -3.45
C GLU A 535 -3.50 6.97 -1.98
N TRP A 536 -3.32 8.00 -1.15
CA TRP A 536 -3.67 7.96 0.27
C TRP A 536 -5.16 7.67 0.48
N MET A 537 -6.03 8.38 -0.24
CA MET A 537 -7.47 8.16 -0.15
C MET A 537 -7.90 6.78 -0.70
N THR A 538 -7.27 6.31 -1.78
CA THR A 538 -7.52 4.97 -2.32
C THR A 538 -7.14 3.90 -1.29
N TRP A 539 -5.97 4.02 -0.65
CA TRP A 539 -5.54 3.06 0.37
C TRP A 539 -6.41 3.12 1.64
N GLN A 540 -6.86 4.30 2.06
CA GLN A 540 -7.82 4.42 3.16
C GLN A 540 -9.14 3.68 2.89
N GLY A 541 -9.61 3.66 1.64
CA GLY A 541 -10.88 3.01 1.27
C GLY A 541 -10.79 1.50 1.07
N LEU A 542 -9.61 0.98 0.67
CA LEU A 542 -9.43 -0.40 0.21
C LEU A 542 -8.38 -1.20 0.98
N GLY A 543 -7.48 -0.55 1.72
CA GLY A 543 -6.31 -1.19 2.33
C GLY A 543 -6.67 -2.28 3.33
N ASP A 544 -7.82 -2.19 4.00
CA ASP A 544 -8.30 -3.23 4.90
C ASP A 544 -8.75 -4.49 4.14
N ILE A 545 -9.49 -4.34 3.04
CA ILE A 545 -9.90 -5.45 2.14
C ILE A 545 -8.66 -6.13 1.55
N VAL A 546 -7.71 -5.33 1.06
CA VAL A 546 -6.45 -5.84 0.50
C VAL A 546 -5.67 -6.61 1.55
N ASN A 547 -5.53 -6.07 2.77
CA ASN A 547 -4.82 -6.73 3.86
C ASN A 547 -5.52 -8.01 4.34
N ASP A 548 -6.85 -8.06 4.36
CA ASP A 548 -7.58 -9.29 4.70
C ASP A 548 -7.35 -10.38 3.66
N TRP A 549 -7.35 -10.02 2.37
CA TRP A 549 -6.99 -10.95 1.30
C TRP A 549 -5.51 -11.37 1.34
N ARG A 550 -4.57 -10.44 1.62
CA ARG A 550 -3.13 -10.74 1.75
C ARG A 550 -2.84 -11.82 2.80
N LYS A 551 -3.58 -11.86 3.90
CA LYS A 551 -3.47 -12.93 4.91
C LYS A 551 -3.75 -14.31 4.32
N THR A 552 -4.64 -14.40 3.33
CA THR A 552 -4.95 -15.67 2.63
C THR A 552 -3.81 -16.14 1.73
N LEU A 553 -2.87 -15.24 1.40
CA LEU A 553 -1.66 -15.51 0.63
C LEU A 553 -0.42 -15.71 1.53
N ASP A 554 -0.61 -15.78 2.85
CA ASP A 554 0.48 -15.80 3.85
C ASP A 554 1.42 -14.58 3.77
N LEU A 555 0.87 -13.43 3.37
CA LEU A 555 1.61 -12.17 3.30
C LEU A 555 1.31 -11.30 4.53
N GLU A 556 2.34 -10.62 5.04
CA GLU A 556 2.15 -9.62 6.10
C GLU A 556 1.23 -8.49 5.64
N PRO A 557 0.39 -7.91 6.52
CA PRO A 557 -0.38 -6.72 6.17
C PRO A 557 0.55 -5.54 5.87
N VAL A 558 0.16 -4.70 4.91
CA VAL A 558 0.83 -3.42 4.63
C VAL A 558 0.21 -2.32 5.51
N PRO A 559 1.02 -1.54 6.25
CA PRO A 559 0.54 -0.41 7.06
C PRO A 559 -0.20 0.66 6.25
N LEU A 560 -1.05 1.43 6.95
CA LEU A 560 -1.77 2.56 6.34
C LEU A 560 -0.85 3.67 5.80
N SER A 561 0.34 3.81 6.39
CA SER A 561 1.35 4.80 6.00
C SER A 561 2.18 4.40 4.77
N GLU A 562 2.36 3.09 4.56
CA GLU A 562 3.25 2.54 3.53
C GLU A 562 2.48 2.17 2.26
N GLY A 563 1.20 1.82 2.39
CA GLY A 563 0.35 1.47 1.26
C GLY A 563 0.31 2.55 0.17
N PRO A 564 0.10 3.83 0.52
CA PRO A 564 0.26 4.95 -0.39
C PRO A 564 1.75 5.06 -0.78
N GLY A 565 2.05 5.09 -2.08
CA GLY A 565 3.43 5.16 -2.57
C GLY A 565 4.15 3.82 -2.76
N LEU A 566 3.52 2.67 -2.50
CA LEU A 566 4.17 1.35 -2.69
C LEU A 566 4.79 1.19 -4.08
N LEU A 567 4.08 1.62 -5.12
CA LEU A 567 4.54 1.50 -6.51
C LEU A 567 5.82 2.30 -6.76
N GLU A 568 5.88 3.52 -6.21
CA GLU A 568 7.03 4.42 -6.34
C GLU A 568 8.21 3.93 -5.49
N THR A 569 7.96 3.55 -4.23
CA THR A 569 8.96 3.02 -3.31
C THR A 569 9.61 1.74 -3.83
N LEU A 570 8.83 0.84 -4.42
CA LEU A 570 9.32 -0.41 -5.01
C LEU A 570 9.88 -0.23 -6.42
N ARG A 571 9.78 0.97 -7.01
CA ARG A 571 10.17 1.28 -8.40
C ARG A 571 9.60 0.27 -9.40
N ILE A 572 8.31 -0.05 -9.26
CA ILE A 572 7.64 -1.03 -10.12
C ILE A 572 7.68 -0.53 -11.58
N PRO A 573 8.17 -1.34 -12.54
CA PRO A 573 8.18 -0.95 -13.95
C PRO A 573 6.80 -0.54 -14.44
N PHE A 574 6.74 0.59 -15.13
CA PHE A 574 5.49 1.18 -15.59
C PHE A 574 5.57 1.56 -17.07
N THR A 575 4.60 1.19 -17.89
CA THR A 575 4.49 1.66 -19.27
C THR A 575 3.16 2.35 -19.52
N TYR A 576 3.23 3.60 -19.94
CA TYR A 576 2.08 4.39 -20.32
C TYR A 576 1.73 4.22 -21.79
N CYS A 577 0.47 3.88 -22.02
CA CYS A 577 -0.10 3.49 -23.31
C CYS A 577 -0.70 4.70 -24.05
N TRP A 578 0.06 5.81 -24.13
CA TRP A 578 -0.32 7.01 -24.87
C TRP A 578 0.79 7.50 -25.79
N SER A 579 0.42 8.33 -26.75
CA SER A 579 1.36 8.90 -27.72
C SER A 579 2.29 9.92 -27.06
N PRO A 580 3.63 9.76 -27.18
CA PRO A 580 4.59 10.77 -26.77
C PRO A 580 4.49 12.06 -27.60
N ALA A 581 3.84 12.02 -28.78
CA ALA A 581 3.56 13.22 -29.56
C ALA A 581 2.47 14.11 -28.94
N LEU A 582 1.59 13.53 -28.13
CA LEU A 582 0.59 14.27 -27.36
C LEU A 582 1.11 14.61 -25.96
N ILE A 583 1.60 13.60 -25.23
CA ILE A 583 2.08 13.74 -23.85
C ILE A 583 3.48 13.13 -23.78
N PRO A 584 4.55 13.94 -23.87
CA PRO A 584 5.91 13.43 -23.78
C PRO A 584 6.20 12.84 -22.40
N LYS A 585 7.21 11.97 -22.30
CA LYS A 585 7.70 11.47 -21.01
C LYS A 585 8.17 12.66 -20.15
N PRO A 586 7.60 12.89 -18.96
CA PRO A 586 8.10 13.83 -17.97
C PRO A 586 9.59 13.64 -17.68
N ALA A 587 10.30 14.76 -17.52
CA ALA A 587 11.75 14.76 -17.26
C ALA A 587 12.11 14.23 -15.87
N ASP A 588 11.16 14.23 -14.93
CA ASP A 588 11.31 13.72 -13.57
C ASP A 588 10.92 12.23 -13.44
N TRP A 589 10.60 11.55 -14.54
CA TRP A 589 10.41 10.10 -14.57
C TRP A 589 11.70 9.35 -14.91
N ASP A 590 12.03 8.38 -14.06
CA ASP A 590 13.19 7.51 -14.20
C ASP A 590 13.06 6.50 -15.37
N SER A 591 14.13 5.74 -15.63
CA SER A 591 14.21 4.77 -16.74
C SER A 591 13.26 3.56 -16.64
N HIS A 592 12.63 3.33 -15.49
CA HIS A 592 11.68 2.23 -15.29
C HIS A 592 10.23 2.62 -15.69
N ILE A 593 10.01 3.88 -16.09
CA ILE A 593 8.73 4.40 -16.52
C ILE A 593 8.82 4.81 -18.00
N ASP A 594 8.07 4.17 -18.88
CA ASP A 594 8.12 4.40 -20.32
C ASP A 594 6.80 4.98 -20.86
N VAL A 595 6.88 5.75 -21.95
CA VAL A 595 5.73 6.20 -22.76
C VAL A 595 5.90 5.62 -24.14
N CYS A 596 5.05 4.68 -24.53
CA CYS A 596 5.31 3.81 -25.68
C CYS A 596 4.51 4.15 -26.94
N GLY A 597 3.38 4.85 -26.81
CA GLY A 597 2.38 5.02 -27.86
C GLY A 597 1.05 4.35 -27.50
N PHE A 598 -0.03 4.78 -28.14
CA PHE A 598 -1.35 4.15 -27.95
C PHE A 598 -1.40 2.73 -28.55
N PHE A 599 -2.19 1.86 -27.91
CA PHE A 599 -2.43 0.50 -28.40
C PHE A 599 -3.58 0.47 -29.38
N PHE A 600 -3.24 0.60 -30.66
CA PHE A 600 -4.22 0.43 -31.73
C PHE A 600 -4.23 -1.01 -32.23
N ARG A 601 -5.43 -1.51 -32.50
CA ARG A 601 -5.65 -2.72 -33.32
C ARG A 601 -5.75 -2.34 -34.80
N GLU A 602 -5.72 -3.35 -35.66
CA GLU A 602 -6.09 -3.14 -37.06
C GLU A 602 -7.57 -2.73 -37.17
N PRO A 603 -7.92 -1.76 -38.04
CA PRO A 603 -9.30 -1.38 -38.26
C PRO A 603 -10.11 -2.58 -38.75
N PRO A 604 -11.31 -2.83 -38.20
CA PRO A 604 -12.16 -3.91 -38.67
C PRO A 604 -12.61 -3.62 -40.10
N SER A 605 -12.76 -4.67 -40.92
CA SER A 605 -13.48 -4.56 -42.19
C SER A 605 -14.93 -4.18 -41.89
N TYR A 606 -15.36 -3.00 -42.32
CA TYR A 606 -16.68 -2.46 -42.03
C TYR A 606 -17.35 -1.94 -43.29
N THR A 607 -18.60 -2.37 -43.50
CA THR A 607 -19.48 -1.88 -44.56
C THR A 607 -20.55 -1.01 -43.90
N PRO A 608 -20.59 0.32 -44.18
CA PRO A 608 -21.58 1.19 -43.57
C PRO A 608 -22.99 0.89 -44.10
N PRO A 609 -24.04 1.14 -43.29
CA PRO A 609 -25.42 1.19 -43.80
C PRO A 609 -25.54 2.16 -44.97
N ALA A 610 -26.41 1.84 -45.94
CA ALA A 610 -26.59 2.66 -47.15
C ALA A 610 -26.95 4.12 -46.84
N GLU A 611 -27.74 4.34 -45.78
CA GLU A 611 -28.12 5.68 -45.32
C GLU A 611 -26.93 6.46 -44.80
N LEU A 612 -26.03 5.84 -44.02
CA LEU A 612 -24.82 6.49 -43.52
C LEU A 612 -23.86 6.82 -44.68
N ALA A 613 -23.69 5.90 -45.63
CA ALA A 613 -22.87 6.14 -46.82
C ALA A 613 -23.42 7.33 -47.64
N THR A 614 -24.73 7.32 -47.90
CA THR A 614 -25.42 8.40 -48.62
C THR A 614 -25.31 9.74 -47.89
N PHE A 615 -25.46 9.75 -46.56
CA PHE A 615 -25.30 10.94 -45.76
C PHE A 615 -23.87 11.51 -45.85
N LEU A 616 -22.85 10.65 -45.75
CA LEU A 616 -21.46 11.08 -45.87
C LEU A 616 -21.18 11.69 -47.26
N ASP A 617 -21.65 11.06 -48.33
CA ASP A 617 -21.40 11.48 -49.72
C ASP A 617 -22.16 12.77 -50.11
N ASN A 618 -23.33 13.04 -49.52
CA ASN A 618 -24.20 14.16 -49.89
C ASN A 618 -23.85 15.51 -49.23
N GLY A 619 -22.57 15.82 -49.04
CA GLY A 619 -22.15 17.16 -48.59
C GLY A 619 -20.77 17.26 -47.91
N PRO A 620 -20.47 18.38 -47.23
CA PRO A 620 -19.20 18.58 -46.51
C PRO A 620 -19.03 17.63 -45.32
N ALA A 621 -17.80 17.20 -45.01
CA ALA A 621 -17.53 16.26 -43.93
C ALA A 621 -18.25 16.67 -42.60
N PRO A 622 -19.10 15.80 -42.02
CA PRO A 622 -19.83 16.13 -40.81
C PRO A 622 -18.91 16.13 -39.59
N ILE A 623 -19.36 16.68 -38.46
CA ILE A 623 -18.74 16.41 -37.15
C ILE A 623 -19.33 15.15 -36.53
N TYR A 624 -18.56 14.43 -35.73
CA TYR A 624 -19.07 13.34 -34.90
C TYR A 624 -19.38 13.86 -33.49
N ILE A 625 -20.51 13.43 -32.92
CA ILE A 625 -20.86 13.66 -31.51
C ILE A 625 -21.24 12.33 -30.86
N GLY A 626 -20.52 11.92 -29.82
CA GLY A 626 -20.82 10.69 -29.11
C GLY A 626 -20.21 10.59 -27.72
N PHE A 627 -21.03 10.31 -26.72
CA PHE A 627 -20.62 10.25 -25.32
C PHE A 627 -20.41 8.81 -24.81
N GLY A 628 -20.48 7.81 -25.69
CA GLY A 628 -20.27 6.40 -25.33
C GLY A 628 -21.35 5.85 -24.40
N SER A 629 -20.96 4.89 -23.55
CA SER A 629 -21.85 4.20 -22.60
C SER A 629 -22.08 4.98 -21.29
N ILE A 630 -22.15 6.31 -21.37
CA ILE A 630 -22.44 7.16 -20.20
C ILE A 630 -23.96 7.25 -20.00
N VAL A 631 -24.40 7.10 -18.75
CA VAL A 631 -25.78 7.32 -18.33
C VAL A 631 -25.99 8.83 -18.19
N ILE A 632 -26.88 9.39 -18.99
CA ILE A 632 -27.20 10.81 -19.00
C ILE A 632 -28.50 11.02 -18.22
N ASP A 633 -28.49 11.94 -17.25
CA ASP A 633 -29.66 12.21 -16.39
C ASP A 633 -30.85 12.78 -17.17
N ASP A 634 -30.59 13.64 -18.16
CA ASP A 634 -31.60 14.29 -19.00
C ASP A 634 -31.20 14.24 -20.50
N PRO A 635 -31.44 13.09 -21.17
CA PRO A 635 -31.08 12.90 -22.57
C PRO A 635 -31.81 13.85 -23.53
N GLU A 636 -33.03 14.27 -23.19
CA GLU A 636 -33.84 15.18 -24.00
C GLU A 636 -33.23 16.59 -24.02
N LYS A 637 -32.88 17.12 -22.84
CA LYS A 637 -32.21 18.41 -22.73
C LYS A 637 -30.86 18.41 -23.44
N LEU A 638 -30.07 17.35 -23.28
CA LEU A 638 -28.80 17.23 -23.99
C LEU A 638 -29.03 17.22 -25.51
N THR A 639 -29.98 16.43 -26.00
CA THR A 639 -30.35 16.40 -27.43
C THR A 639 -30.71 17.80 -27.92
N ALA A 640 -31.54 18.55 -27.19
CA ALA A 640 -31.90 19.92 -27.56
C ALA A 640 -30.70 20.88 -27.64
N ILE A 641 -29.74 20.76 -26.70
CA ILE A 641 -28.48 21.51 -26.72
C ILE A 641 -27.68 21.19 -27.98
N LEU A 642 -27.50 19.89 -28.29
CA LEU A 642 -26.76 19.45 -29.48
C LEU A 642 -27.40 20.01 -30.76
N LEU A 643 -28.72 19.86 -30.92
CA LEU A 643 -29.45 20.34 -32.10
C LEU A 643 -29.33 21.86 -32.28
N SER A 644 -29.42 22.62 -31.18
CA SER A 644 -29.29 24.08 -31.20
C SER A 644 -27.87 24.51 -31.60
N ALA A 645 -26.84 23.87 -31.05
CA ALA A 645 -25.44 24.15 -31.39
C ALA A 645 -25.12 23.81 -32.85
N ILE A 646 -25.60 22.66 -33.35
CA ILE A 646 -25.45 22.25 -34.76
C ILE A 646 -26.12 23.27 -35.68
N LYS A 647 -27.34 23.70 -35.35
CA LYS A 647 -28.07 24.72 -36.12
C LYS A 647 -27.34 26.07 -36.14
N SER A 648 -26.79 26.49 -35.00
CA SER A 648 -26.05 27.76 -34.86
C SER A 648 -24.70 27.77 -35.59
N THR A 649 -24.09 26.60 -35.76
CA THR A 649 -22.81 26.45 -36.47
C THR A 649 -22.98 26.14 -37.96
N GLY A 650 -24.15 25.66 -38.39
CA GLY A 650 -24.44 25.33 -39.78
C GLY A 650 -23.72 24.06 -40.28
N VAL A 651 -23.17 23.26 -39.37
CA VAL A 651 -22.43 22.03 -39.71
C VAL A 651 -23.38 20.85 -39.89
N ARG A 652 -22.93 19.84 -40.63
CA ARG A 652 -23.55 18.51 -40.61
C ARG A 652 -23.01 17.72 -39.42
N ALA A 653 -23.83 16.86 -38.81
CA ALA A 653 -23.43 16.08 -37.64
C ALA A 653 -23.89 14.63 -37.68
N ILE A 654 -23.05 13.74 -37.18
CA ILE A 654 -23.38 12.35 -36.87
C ILE A 654 -23.47 12.23 -35.35
N ILE A 655 -24.65 11.89 -34.82
CA ILE A 655 -24.89 11.74 -33.39
C ILE A 655 -24.97 10.23 -33.08
N SER A 656 -24.04 9.73 -32.27
CA SER A 656 -24.11 8.36 -31.77
C SER A 656 -25.15 8.26 -30.65
N ARG A 657 -26.13 7.37 -30.81
CA ARG A 657 -27.26 7.24 -29.87
C ARG A 657 -26.82 6.76 -28.48
N GLY A 658 -25.81 5.88 -28.42
CA GLY A 658 -25.24 5.34 -27.18
C GLY A 658 -26.26 4.67 -26.26
N TRP A 659 -25.90 4.50 -24.98
CA TRP A 659 -26.79 3.93 -23.95
C TRP A 659 -27.96 4.83 -23.57
N SER A 660 -27.84 6.14 -23.83
CA SER A 660 -28.83 7.15 -23.45
C SER A 660 -29.90 7.39 -24.54
N LYS A 661 -29.87 6.61 -25.63
CA LYS A 661 -30.82 6.71 -26.76
C LYS A 661 -31.07 8.15 -27.23
N LEU A 662 -29.99 8.91 -27.43
CA LEU A 662 -30.07 10.29 -27.89
C LEU A 662 -30.83 10.36 -29.23
N GLY A 663 -31.78 11.29 -29.36
CA GLY A 663 -32.52 11.49 -30.61
C GLY A 663 -33.80 10.67 -30.82
N GLU A 664 -34.49 10.22 -29.76
CA GLU A 664 -35.87 9.67 -29.87
C GLU A 664 -36.94 10.75 -30.17
N VAL A 665 -36.55 12.01 -30.33
CA VAL A 665 -37.47 13.10 -30.74
C VAL A 665 -37.61 13.10 -32.27
N GLU A 666 -38.83 12.89 -32.78
CA GLU A 666 -39.17 12.98 -34.21
C GLU A 666 -38.77 14.35 -34.78
N ASN A 667 -37.60 14.45 -35.41
CA ASN A 667 -37.23 15.55 -36.30
C ASN A 667 -36.06 15.10 -37.19
N SER A 668 -36.40 14.61 -38.38
CA SER A 668 -35.44 14.30 -39.45
C SER A 668 -34.91 15.60 -40.09
N HIS A 669 -33.94 16.23 -39.45
CA HIS A 669 -33.19 17.33 -40.06
C HIS A 669 -32.18 16.78 -41.08
N GLU A 670 -32.16 17.31 -42.31
CA GLU A 670 -31.25 16.89 -43.41
C GLU A 670 -29.76 16.90 -43.04
N ASN A 671 -29.36 17.71 -42.06
CA ASN A 671 -27.97 17.86 -41.61
C ASN A 671 -27.56 16.91 -40.48
N ILE A 672 -28.44 16.03 -40.00
CA ILE A 672 -28.18 15.18 -38.84
C ILE A 672 -28.45 13.72 -39.16
N TYR A 673 -27.47 12.88 -38.89
CA TYR A 673 -27.60 11.43 -38.96
C TYR A 673 -27.44 10.81 -37.57
N TYR A 674 -28.40 10.00 -37.15
CA TYR A 674 -28.30 9.24 -35.90
C TYR A 674 -27.69 7.88 -36.19
N SER A 675 -26.52 7.62 -35.61
CA SER A 675 -25.80 6.37 -35.75
C SER A 675 -26.00 5.49 -34.51
N ASP A 676 -26.19 4.20 -34.72
CA ASP A 676 -26.12 3.19 -33.66
C ASP A 676 -24.65 2.78 -33.44
N ASP A 677 -24.22 1.66 -34.03
CA ASP A 677 -22.85 1.13 -33.87
C ASP A 677 -22.02 1.30 -35.15
N CYS A 678 -20.94 2.08 -35.06
CA CYS A 678 -20.01 2.34 -36.16
C CYS A 678 -18.57 2.42 -35.63
N PRO A 679 -17.62 1.62 -36.16
CA PRO A 679 -16.23 1.65 -35.70
C PRO A 679 -15.61 3.04 -35.85
N HIS A 680 -15.13 3.61 -34.74
CA HIS A 680 -14.51 4.94 -34.73
C HIS A 680 -13.28 5.01 -35.65
N GLU A 681 -12.51 3.92 -35.76
CA GLU A 681 -11.34 3.85 -36.63
C GLU A 681 -11.71 4.06 -38.10
N TRP A 682 -12.93 3.69 -38.50
CA TRP A 682 -13.46 3.91 -39.86
C TRP A 682 -14.13 5.28 -39.98
N LEU A 683 -14.99 5.63 -39.02
CA LEU A 683 -15.81 6.85 -39.10
C LEU A 683 -14.98 8.12 -38.98
N PHE A 684 -14.00 8.15 -38.07
CA PHE A 684 -13.25 9.37 -37.78
C PHE A 684 -12.34 9.81 -38.93
N GLN A 685 -12.07 8.93 -39.90
CA GLN A 685 -11.39 9.30 -41.15
C GLN A 685 -12.25 10.17 -42.08
N ARG A 686 -13.56 10.24 -41.85
CA ARG A 686 -14.56 10.87 -42.73
C ARG A 686 -15.29 12.06 -42.10
N VAL A 687 -14.88 12.47 -40.91
CA VAL A 687 -15.46 13.61 -40.17
C VAL A 687 -14.50 14.80 -40.13
N ALA A 688 -15.04 15.99 -39.89
CA ALA A 688 -14.25 17.21 -39.75
C ALA A 688 -13.66 17.36 -38.33
N ALA A 689 -14.44 17.03 -37.31
CA ALA A 689 -14.07 17.11 -35.90
C ALA A 689 -14.83 16.07 -35.07
N VAL A 690 -14.37 15.83 -33.84
CA VAL A 690 -14.96 14.85 -32.91
C VAL A 690 -15.34 15.56 -31.61
N VAL A 691 -16.59 15.41 -31.19
CA VAL A 691 -17.09 15.82 -29.86
C VAL A 691 -17.40 14.56 -29.08
N HIS A 692 -16.75 14.37 -27.94
CA HIS A 692 -16.96 13.17 -27.14
C HIS A 692 -16.69 13.39 -25.65
N HIS A 693 -16.87 12.33 -24.86
CA HIS A 693 -16.76 12.39 -23.41
C HIS A 693 -15.32 12.48 -22.85
N GLY A 694 -14.28 12.37 -23.67
CA GLY A 694 -12.88 12.38 -23.22
C GLY A 694 -12.24 11.04 -22.85
N GLY A 695 -12.85 9.88 -23.14
CA GLY A 695 -12.21 8.59 -22.88
C GLY A 695 -10.94 8.39 -23.71
N ALA A 696 -9.87 7.86 -23.10
CA ALA A 696 -8.53 7.71 -23.68
C ALA A 696 -8.53 7.15 -25.11
N GLY A 697 -9.25 6.04 -25.35
CA GLY A 697 -9.31 5.39 -26.66
C GLY A 697 -9.99 6.23 -27.75
N THR A 698 -11.05 6.97 -27.39
CA THR A 698 -11.75 7.85 -28.34
C THR A 698 -10.90 9.08 -28.65
N THR A 699 -10.25 9.68 -27.65
CA THR A 699 -9.29 10.77 -27.83
C THR A 699 -8.16 10.33 -28.76
N ALA A 700 -7.58 9.16 -28.49
CA ALA A 700 -6.51 8.58 -29.30
C ALA A 700 -6.94 8.35 -30.75
N CYS A 701 -8.16 7.83 -30.98
CA CYS A 701 -8.68 7.59 -32.31
C CYS A 701 -8.91 8.90 -33.09
N GLY A 702 -9.47 9.93 -32.45
CA GLY A 702 -9.69 11.25 -33.05
C GLY A 702 -8.38 11.87 -33.50
N LEU A 703 -7.40 11.93 -32.59
CA LEU A 703 -6.06 12.47 -32.86
C LEU A 703 -5.29 11.64 -33.89
N LYS A 704 -5.36 10.30 -33.86
CA LYS A 704 -4.75 9.45 -34.89
C LYS A 704 -5.27 9.75 -36.29
N CYS A 705 -6.56 10.11 -36.39
CA CYS A 705 -7.19 10.50 -37.66
C CYS A 705 -6.93 11.97 -38.02
N GLY A 706 -6.19 12.71 -37.19
CA GLY A 706 -5.93 14.14 -37.38
C GLY A 706 -7.18 14.99 -37.27
N ARG A 707 -8.12 14.59 -36.41
CA ARG A 707 -9.36 15.32 -36.17
C ARG A 707 -9.24 16.16 -34.90
N PRO A 708 -9.49 17.47 -34.97
CA PRO A 708 -9.69 18.29 -33.78
C PRO A 708 -10.78 17.71 -32.88
N THR A 709 -10.53 17.74 -31.58
CA THR A 709 -11.28 16.95 -30.60
C THR A 709 -11.79 17.84 -29.46
N THR A 710 -13.11 18.02 -29.37
CA THR A 710 -13.78 18.68 -28.23
C THR A 710 -14.17 17.63 -27.20
N ILE A 711 -13.80 17.88 -25.95
CA ILE A 711 -14.06 16.96 -24.84
C ILE A 711 -15.07 17.56 -23.87
N VAL A 712 -16.14 16.80 -23.59
CA VAL A 712 -17.18 17.09 -22.59
C VAL A 712 -17.04 16.07 -21.45
N PRO A 713 -16.26 16.37 -20.40
CA PRO A 713 -15.99 15.41 -19.35
C PRO A 713 -17.18 15.25 -18.39
N PHE A 714 -17.38 14.00 -17.97
CA PHE A 714 -18.37 13.57 -17.00
C PHE A 714 -17.72 13.09 -15.69
N PHE A 715 -16.64 12.30 -15.77
CA PHE A 715 -15.92 11.77 -14.60
C PHE A 715 -14.52 11.25 -14.98
N GLY A 716 -13.72 10.88 -13.98
CA GLY A 716 -12.47 10.14 -14.16
C GLY A 716 -11.36 10.95 -14.85
N ASP A 717 -10.69 10.32 -15.81
CA ASP A 717 -9.55 10.86 -16.57
C ASP A 717 -9.95 11.78 -17.74
N GLN A 718 -11.26 11.90 -18.01
CA GLN A 718 -11.79 12.62 -19.17
C GLN A 718 -11.37 14.10 -19.21
N GLN A 719 -11.38 14.76 -18.05
CA GLN A 719 -10.93 16.15 -17.95
C GLN A 719 -9.44 16.27 -18.32
N PHE A 720 -8.61 15.34 -17.84
CA PHE A 720 -7.18 15.31 -18.14
C PHE A 720 -6.92 15.21 -19.65
N TRP A 721 -7.59 14.28 -20.36
CA TRP A 721 -7.45 14.18 -21.81
C TRP A 721 -7.87 15.44 -22.55
N GLY A 722 -8.93 16.08 -22.07
CA GLY A 722 -9.37 17.36 -22.58
C GLY A 722 -8.33 18.45 -22.40
N ASP A 723 -7.73 18.55 -21.22
CA ASP A 723 -6.68 19.53 -20.92
C ASP A 723 -5.43 19.27 -21.78
N MET A 724 -5.06 18.01 -22.01
CA MET A 724 -3.93 17.64 -22.85
C MET A 724 -4.19 17.94 -24.33
N ALA A 725 -5.40 17.67 -24.84
CA ALA A 725 -5.78 18.03 -26.20
C ALA A 725 -5.77 19.56 -26.41
N ALA A 726 -6.25 20.32 -25.42
CA ALA A 726 -6.23 21.77 -25.44
C ALA A 726 -4.80 22.34 -25.39
N ALA A 727 -3.93 21.80 -24.52
CA ALA A 727 -2.53 22.19 -24.41
C ALA A 727 -1.74 21.94 -25.71
N ALA A 728 -2.12 20.89 -26.46
CA ALA A 728 -1.54 20.57 -27.77
C ALA A 728 -2.18 21.34 -28.94
N ASN A 729 -3.09 22.29 -28.67
CA ASN A 729 -3.90 23.00 -29.67
C ASN A 729 -4.66 22.06 -30.63
N ALA A 730 -5.01 20.85 -30.17
CA ALA A 730 -5.75 19.86 -30.93
C ALA A 730 -7.25 19.85 -30.61
N GLY A 731 -7.70 20.79 -29.77
CA GLY A 731 -9.07 20.97 -29.34
C GLY A 731 -9.22 22.19 -28.43
N PRO A 732 -10.44 22.65 -28.15
CA PRO A 732 -10.69 23.71 -27.17
C PRO A 732 -10.48 23.18 -25.74
N LYS A 733 -10.49 24.10 -24.77
CA LYS A 733 -10.56 23.72 -23.35
C LYS A 733 -11.80 22.84 -23.10
N PRO A 734 -11.72 21.88 -22.16
CA PRO A 734 -12.83 20.95 -21.93
C PRO A 734 -14.07 21.69 -21.46
N LEU A 735 -15.23 21.17 -21.85
CA LEU A 735 -16.55 21.73 -21.51
C LEU A 735 -17.24 20.86 -20.46
N PRO A 736 -17.16 21.20 -19.15
CA PRO A 736 -17.78 20.39 -18.12
C PRO A 736 -19.27 20.17 -18.39
N TYR A 737 -19.75 18.93 -18.30
CA TYR A 737 -21.13 18.58 -18.63
C TYR A 737 -22.18 19.45 -17.91
N LYS A 738 -21.93 19.81 -16.64
CA LYS A 738 -22.84 20.65 -15.83
C LYS A 738 -23.02 22.07 -16.37
N SER A 739 -22.03 22.59 -17.09
CA SER A 739 -22.07 23.92 -17.71
C SER A 739 -22.34 23.87 -19.21
N LEU A 740 -22.61 22.69 -19.78
CA LEU A 740 -22.81 22.54 -21.22
C LEU A 740 -24.10 23.26 -21.66
N ASP A 741 -23.98 24.10 -22.68
CA ASP A 741 -25.09 24.77 -23.33
C ASP A 741 -24.86 24.87 -24.84
N ALA A 742 -25.84 25.40 -25.57
CA ALA A 742 -25.78 25.45 -27.03
C ALA A 742 -24.70 26.42 -27.53
N ASP A 743 -24.42 27.50 -26.80
CA ASP A 743 -23.52 28.56 -27.21
C ASP A 743 -22.07 28.14 -27.04
N ASN A 744 -21.72 27.59 -25.87
CA ASN A 744 -20.37 27.12 -25.59
C ASN A 744 -20.00 25.89 -26.43
N LEU A 745 -20.97 25.00 -26.71
CA LEU A 745 -20.75 23.89 -27.62
C LEU A 745 -20.56 24.38 -29.06
N ALA A 746 -21.34 25.37 -29.50
CA ALA A 746 -21.17 25.98 -30.82
C ALA A 746 -19.81 26.67 -30.97
N GLU A 747 -19.35 27.38 -29.93
CA GLU A 747 -18.02 27.98 -29.91
C GLU A 747 -16.91 26.93 -29.99
N ALA A 748 -17.02 25.84 -29.22
CA ALA A 748 -16.07 24.74 -29.27
C ALA A 748 -16.04 24.03 -30.64
N ILE A 749 -17.19 23.86 -31.30
CA ILE A 749 -17.25 23.33 -32.67
C ILE A 749 -16.53 24.29 -33.63
N ARG A 750 -16.80 25.59 -33.57
CA ARG A 750 -16.11 26.59 -34.42
C ARG A 750 -14.61 26.60 -34.17
N PHE A 751 -14.18 26.47 -32.91
CA PHE A 751 -12.76 26.37 -32.56
C PHE A 751 -12.09 25.17 -33.25
N CYS A 752 -12.71 24.00 -33.18
CA CYS A 752 -12.22 22.77 -33.84
C CYS A 752 -12.12 22.89 -35.36
N LEU A 753 -12.88 23.79 -35.99
CA LEU A 753 -12.85 24.00 -37.45
C LEU A 753 -11.84 25.05 -37.92
N ARG A 754 -11.10 25.68 -37.00
CA ARG A 754 -10.03 26.61 -37.36
C ARG A 754 -8.86 25.87 -38.02
N GLU A 755 -8.27 26.49 -39.04
CA GLU A 755 -7.17 25.89 -39.81
C GLU A 755 -5.94 25.56 -38.96
N ASP A 756 -5.59 26.40 -37.99
CA ASP A 756 -4.43 26.18 -37.10
C ASP A 756 -4.63 24.99 -36.14
N VAL A 757 -5.87 24.78 -35.68
CA VAL A 757 -6.24 23.65 -34.81
C VAL A 757 -6.26 22.35 -35.61
N VAL A 758 -6.81 22.38 -36.84
CA VAL A 758 -6.76 21.25 -37.78
C VAL A 758 -5.32 20.87 -38.10
N ALA A 759 -4.45 21.85 -38.40
CA ALA A 759 -3.04 21.60 -38.68
C ALA A 759 -2.32 20.97 -37.48
N SER A 760 -2.58 21.45 -36.26
CA SER A 760 -2.00 20.90 -35.03
C SER A 760 -2.42 19.44 -34.81
N ALA A 761 -3.71 19.12 -34.98
CA ALA A 761 -4.21 17.75 -34.89
C ALA A 761 -3.60 16.83 -35.98
N GLN A 762 -3.41 17.34 -37.21
CA GLN A 762 -2.74 16.60 -38.28
C GLN A 762 -1.27 16.33 -38.00
N GLU A 763 -0.55 17.28 -37.38
CA GLU A 763 0.85 17.09 -37.00
C GLU A 763 1.00 15.95 -35.97
N ILE A 764 0.14 15.95 -34.94
CA ILE A 764 0.07 14.86 -33.96
C ILE A 764 -0.23 13.53 -34.67
N ALA A 765 -1.19 13.51 -35.59
CA ALA A 765 -1.54 12.31 -36.36
C ALA A 765 -0.36 11.76 -37.18
N VAL A 766 0.43 12.63 -37.81
CA VAL A 766 1.62 12.25 -38.58
C VAL A 766 2.65 11.58 -37.68
N ARG A 767 2.89 12.12 -36.49
CA ARG A 767 3.81 11.52 -35.51
C ARG A 767 3.27 10.17 -35.01
N MET A 768 1.99 10.11 -34.66
CA MET A 768 1.32 8.88 -34.21
C MET A 768 1.34 7.75 -35.25
N LYS A 769 1.38 8.05 -36.55
CA LYS A 769 1.47 7.03 -37.61
C LYS A 769 2.81 6.29 -37.62
N ASN A 770 3.87 6.91 -37.11
CA ASN A 770 5.19 6.29 -37.02
C ASN A 770 5.41 5.54 -35.69
N GLU A 771 4.48 5.68 -34.74
CA GLU A 771 4.55 5.01 -33.45
C GLU A 771 4.15 3.52 -33.55
N SER A 772 4.82 2.67 -32.78
CA SER A 772 4.47 1.26 -32.61
C SER A 772 4.22 0.96 -31.13
N GLY A 773 3.13 1.53 -30.60
CA GLY A 773 2.81 1.48 -29.16
C GLY A 773 2.84 0.07 -28.58
N VAL A 774 2.12 -0.86 -29.21
CA VAL A 774 2.02 -2.25 -28.77
C VAL A 774 3.39 -2.95 -28.75
N ARG A 775 4.19 -2.77 -29.82
CA ARG A 775 5.52 -3.37 -29.92
C ARG A 775 6.49 -2.77 -28.89
N LYS A 776 6.50 -1.45 -28.75
CA LYS A 776 7.34 -0.75 -27.77
C LYS A 776 6.96 -1.12 -26.34
N ALA A 777 5.68 -1.34 -26.05
CA ALA A 777 5.25 -1.85 -24.74
C ALA A 777 5.73 -3.29 -24.47
N ALA A 778 5.66 -4.19 -25.46
CA ALA A 778 6.24 -5.53 -25.32
C ALA A 778 7.76 -5.44 -25.07
N GLN A 779 8.47 -4.60 -25.82
CA GLN A 779 9.91 -4.36 -25.61
C GLN A 779 10.22 -3.78 -24.24
N SER A 780 9.43 -2.82 -23.75
CA SER A 780 9.56 -2.27 -22.40
C SER A 780 9.35 -3.36 -21.34
N PHE A 781 8.35 -4.22 -21.52
CA PHE A 781 8.13 -5.38 -20.67
C PHE A 781 9.37 -6.27 -20.62
N HIS A 782 9.90 -6.68 -21.78
CA HIS A 782 11.11 -7.52 -21.85
C HIS A 782 12.36 -6.87 -21.27
N ALA A 783 12.53 -5.56 -21.46
CA ALA A 783 13.67 -4.79 -20.96
C ALA A 783 13.70 -4.71 -19.43
N ASN A 784 12.54 -4.82 -18.77
CA ASN A 784 12.40 -4.74 -17.33
C ASN A 784 12.35 -6.12 -16.64
N LEU A 785 12.54 -7.23 -17.37
CA LEU A 785 12.59 -8.58 -16.79
C LEU A 785 13.97 -8.86 -16.13
N PRO A 786 14.02 -9.64 -15.02
CA PRO A 786 15.27 -10.01 -14.36
C PRO A 786 16.00 -11.12 -15.14
N LEU A 787 16.62 -10.77 -16.27
CA LEU A 787 17.20 -11.74 -17.22
C LEU A 787 18.32 -12.62 -16.64
N VAL A 788 18.92 -12.23 -15.51
CA VAL A 788 19.95 -13.02 -14.83
C VAL A 788 19.32 -14.21 -14.10
N ASP A 789 18.23 -13.96 -13.37
CA ASP A 789 17.61 -14.94 -12.48
C ASP A 789 16.54 -15.78 -13.19
N LEU A 790 15.82 -15.18 -14.14
CA LEU A 790 14.71 -15.79 -14.85
C LEU A 790 15.00 -17.12 -15.59
N PRO A 791 16.11 -17.33 -16.32
CA PRO A 791 16.29 -18.53 -17.13
C PRO A 791 16.73 -19.77 -16.33
N CYS A 792 16.20 -20.93 -16.72
CA CYS A 792 16.66 -22.24 -16.27
C CYS A 792 18.11 -22.53 -16.74
N ASP A 793 18.88 -23.24 -15.93
CA ASP A 793 20.27 -23.56 -16.22
C ASP A 793 20.47 -24.65 -17.27
N ILE A 794 19.47 -25.51 -17.45
CA ILE A 794 19.52 -26.63 -18.39
C ILE A 794 18.73 -26.30 -19.66
N LEU A 795 17.45 -25.95 -19.50
CA LEU A 795 16.55 -25.58 -20.58
C LEU A 795 16.50 -24.06 -20.67
N LYS A 796 17.49 -23.46 -21.33
CA LYS A 796 17.68 -22.00 -21.42
C LYS A 796 16.51 -21.25 -22.07
N ASP A 797 15.63 -21.96 -22.78
CA ASP A 797 14.40 -21.45 -23.38
C ASP A 797 13.20 -21.44 -22.41
N ARG A 798 13.40 -21.83 -21.15
CA ARG A 798 12.36 -21.95 -20.12
C ARG A 798 12.74 -21.15 -18.86
N PRO A 799 11.74 -20.62 -18.13
CA PRO A 799 11.98 -19.97 -16.85
C PRO A 799 12.37 -20.99 -15.78
N ALA A 800 13.19 -20.55 -14.82
CA ALA A 800 13.49 -21.27 -13.60
C ALA A 800 12.33 -21.13 -12.61
N VAL A 801 11.91 -22.25 -12.03
CA VAL A 801 10.86 -22.29 -10.99
C VAL A 801 11.30 -23.09 -9.76
N TRP A 802 12.44 -23.80 -9.85
CA TRP A 802 13.04 -24.53 -8.75
C TRP A 802 14.54 -24.25 -8.63
N ASP A 803 15.03 -24.13 -7.41
CA ASP A 803 16.44 -24.17 -7.05
C ASP A 803 16.80 -25.54 -6.50
N TYR A 804 17.90 -26.11 -7.01
CA TYR A 804 18.50 -27.35 -6.52
C TYR A 804 19.93 -27.10 -6.05
N GLU A 805 20.18 -27.32 -4.76
CA GLU A 805 21.51 -27.15 -4.18
C GLU A 805 22.28 -28.48 -4.13
N ARG A 806 23.50 -28.48 -4.68
CA ARG A 806 24.41 -29.62 -4.60
C ARG A 806 25.85 -29.17 -4.40
N LYS A 807 26.49 -29.63 -3.32
CA LYS A 807 27.88 -29.31 -2.97
C LYS A 807 28.14 -27.78 -2.93
N GLY A 808 27.20 -27.01 -2.37
CA GLY A 808 27.30 -25.56 -2.25
C GLY A 808 27.10 -24.77 -3.54
N LYS A 809 26.63 -25.41 -4.63
CA LYS A 809 26.21 -24.73 -5.86
C LYS A 809 24.70 -24.88 -6.05
N VAL A 810 24.03 -23.76 -6.35
CA VAL A 810 22.61 -23.75 -6.72
C VAL A 810 22.50 -23.89 -8.23
N VAL A 811 21.62 -24.78 -8.68
CA VAL A 811 21.26 -24.98 -10.09
C VAL A 811 19.78 -24.62 -10.24
N LYS A 812 19.49 -23.70 -11.16
CA LYS A 812 18.13 -23.24 -11.45
C LYS A 812 17.46 -24.15 -12.47
N LEU A 813 16.28 -24.67 -12.15
CA LEU A 813 15.58 -25.66 -12.95
C LEU A 813 14.18 -25.15 -13.32
N SER A 814 13.79 -25.39 -14.56
CA SER A 814 12.39 -25.24 -15.00
C SER A 814 11.55 -26.39 -14.48
N GLY A 815 10.23 -26.25 -14.49
CA GLY A 815 9.32 -27.31 -14.04
C GLY A 815 9.54 -28.63 -14.80
N ILE A 816 9.73 -28.54 -16.12
CA ILE A 816 10.02 -29.71 -16.97
C ILE A 816 11.39 -30.32 -16.61
N ALA A 817 12.44 -29.49 -16.46
CA ALA A 817 13.77 -30.00 -16.14
C ALA A 817 13.80 -30.68 -14.76
N ALA A 818 13.11 -30.10 -13.78
CA ALA A 818 12.98 -30.67 -12.45
C ALA A 818 12.25 -32.02 -12.48
N GLU A 819 11.12 -32.12 -13.18
CA GLU A 819 10.36 -33.37 -13.27
C GLU A 819 11.16 -34.50 -13.93
N VAL A 820 11.81 -34.22 -15.06
CA VAL A 820 12.66 -35.20 -15.75
C VAL A 820 13.81 -35.68 -14.83
N LEU A 821 14.43 -34.78 -14.07
CA LEU A 821 15.52 -35.16 -13.15
C LEU A 821 15.02 -35.98 -11.95
N VAL A 822 13.82 -35.69 -11.46
CA VAL A 822 13.17 -36.46 -10.37
C VAL A 822 12.80 -37.86 -10.86
N ASP A 823 12.15 -37.97 -12.02
CA ASP A 823 11.72 -39.25 -12.61
C ASP A 823 12.90 -40.19 -12.89
N HIS A 824 14.05 -39.64 -13.31
CA HIS A 824 15.27 -40.40 -13.54
C HIS A 824 16.16 -40.54 -12.29
N LEU A 825 15.62 -40.27 -11.09
CA LEU A 825 16.28 -40.40 -9.79
C LEU A 825 17.63 -39.66 -9.71
N LYS A 826 17.76 -38.52 -10.40
CA LYS A 826 18.95 -37.66 -10.36
C LYS A 826 18.85 -36.59 -9.28
N VAL A 827 17.63 -36.22 -8.90
CA VAL A 827 17.30 -35.24 -7.87
C VAL A 827 16.16 -35.81 -7.01
N ASP A 828 16.23 -35.62 -5.70
CA ASP A 828 15.11 -35.91 -4.81
C ASP A 828 14.13 -34.73 -4.83
N ARG A 829 12.84 -34.97 -5.03
CA ARG A 829 11.81 -33.91 -5.02
C ARG A 829 11.86 -33.07 -3.73
N LYS A 830 12.24 -33.65 -2.59
CA LYS A 830 12.39 -32.94 -1.30
C LYS A 830 13.56 -31.96 -1.26
N SER A 831 14.49 -32.06 -2.21
CA SER A 831 15.67 -31.18 -2.31
C SER A 831 15.46 -29.97 -3.23
N LEU A 832 14.30 -29.88 -3.89
CA LEU A 832 13.91 -28.72 -4.69
C LEU A 832 13.29 -27.64 -3.80
N LYS A 833 13.71 -26.39 -3.98
CA LYS A 833 13.12 -25.20 -3.34
C LYS A 833 12.50 -24.32 -4.41
N PRO A 834 11.36 -23.65 -4.18
CA PRO A 834 10.82 -22.69 -5.14
C PRO A 834 11.86 -21.62 -5.50
N HIS A 835 12.04 -21.35 -6.79
CA HIS A 835 12.93 -20.31 -7.27
C HIS A 835 12.21 -18.96 -7.28
N VAL A 836 12.87 -17.92 -6.79
CA VAL A 836 12.36 -16.54 -6.79
C VAL A 836 13.07 -15.77 -7.89
N SER A 837 12.35 -15.48 -8.99
CA SER A 837 12.91 -14.72 -10.12
C SER A 837 13.03 -13.22 -9.82
N LEU A 838 12.13 -12.70 -8.98
CA LEU A 838 12.18 -11.32 -8.48
C LEU A 838 11.59 -11.27 -7.07
N GLU A 839 12.41 -10.88 -6.09
CA GLU A 839 11.95 -10.70 -4.72
C GLU A 839 11.33 -9.31 -4.54
N ILE A 840 10.02 -9.24 -4.29
CA ILE A 840 9.37 -8.01 -3.80
C ILE A 840 9.37 -8.04 -2.28
N SER A 841 10.34 -7.33 -1.70
CA SER A 841 10.43 -7.17 -0.25
C SER A 841 9.72 -5.89 0.18
N ILE A 842 8.44 -6.01 0.58
CA ILE A 842 7.76 -4.94 1.31
C ILE A 842 8.23 -5.03 2.76
N LYS A 843 9.34 -4.35 3.06
CA LYS A 843 9.81 -4.23 4.43
C LYS A 843 8.86 -3.30 5.16
N ASN A 844 7.94 -3.89 5.91
CA ASN A 844 7.26 -3.20 6.99
C ASN A 844 8.35 -2.71 7.96
N GLN A 845 8.82 -1.48 7.80
CA GLN A 845 9.76 -0.88 8.73
C GLN A 845 9.01 -0.65 10.04
N ARG A 846 8.94 -1.67 10.89
CA ARG A 846 8.42 -1.59 12.25
C ARG A 846 9.44 -0.92 13.19
N TRP A 847 10.12 0.11 12.71
CA TRP A 847 11.20 0.81 13.41
C TRP A 847 11.09 2.32 13.32
N ASP A 848 9.87 2.81 13.14
CA ASP A 848 9.52 4.12 13.62
C ASP A 848 8.35 3.97 14.63
N PRO A 849 8.42 4.65 15.78
CA PRO A 849 7.34 4.74 16.76
C PRO A 849 5.92 4.91 16.23
N PHE A 850 5.75 5.64 15.12
CA PHE A 850 4.46 6.08 14.62
C PHE A 850 3.72 4.92 13.94
N THR A 851 4.39 4.09 13.16
CA THR A 851 3.74 3.00 12.41
C THR A 851 3.55 1.73 13.23
N GLY A 852 4.49 1.43 14.15
CA GLY A 852 4.41 0.27 15.05
C GLY A 852 3.25 0.36 16.06
N THR A 853 3.00 1.55 16.60
CA THR A 853 1.93 1.78 17.59
C THR A 853 0.56 1.90 16.93
N ALA A 854 0.47 2.53 15.75
CA ALA A 854 -0.77 2.61 14.97
C ALA A 854 -1.24 1.24 14.45
N SER A 855 -0.31 0.40 13.99
CA SER A 855 -0.61 -0.97 13.55
C SER A 855 -1.19 -1.82 14.68
N ALA A 856 -0.63 -1.72 15.89
CA ALA A 856 -1.11 -2.44 17.07
C ALA A 856 -2.42 -1.88 17.63
N ALA A 857 -2.63 -0.55 17.60
CA ALA A 857 -3.88 0.07 18.03
C ALA A 857 -5.04 -0.22 17.06
N VAL A 858 -4.82 -0.12 15.75
CA VAL A 858 -5.83 -0.44 14.72
C VAL A 858 -6.12 -1.94 14.68
N GLY A 859 -5.09 -2.79 14.79
CA GLY A 859 -5.24 -4.24 14.90
C GLY A 859 -6.02 -4.67 16.15
N THR A 860 -5.76 -4.02 17.30
CA THR A 860 -6.47 -4.28 18.56
C THR A 860 -7.89 -3.71 18.53
N TYR A 861 -8.12 -2.50 18.01
CA TYR A 861 -9.47 -1.93 17.87
C TYR A 861 -10.33 -2.76 16.89
N TYR A 862 -9.78 -3.19 15.76
CA TYR A 862 -10.51 -4.03 14.79
C TYR A 862 -10.76 -5.44 15.36
N GLY A 863 -9.76 -6.03 16.03
CA GLY A 863 -9.88 -7.32 16.73
C GLY A 863 -10.89 -7.27 17.88
N MET A 864 -10.95 -6.18 18.62
CA MET A 864 -11.84 -6.00 19.76
C MET A 864 -13.27 -5.65 19.31
N PHE A 865 -13.45 -4.84 18.27
CA PHE A 865 -14.79 -4.53 17.71
C PHE A 865 -15.40 -5.74 16.98
N SER A 866 -14.60 -6.52 16.24
CA SER A 866 -15.06 -7.77 15.62
C SER A 866 -15.32 -8.87 16.64
N SER A 867 -14.58 -8.90 17.75
CA SER A 867 -14.84 -9.83 18.86
C SER A 867 -16.07 -9.44 19.68
N ILE A 868 -16.30 -8.15 19.92
CA ILE A 868 -17.51 -7.65 20.62
C ILE A 868 -18.76 -7.80 19.73
N ALA A 869 -18.66 -7.48 18.43
CA ALA A 869 -19.74 -7.75 17.48
C ALA A 869 -19.99 -9.26 17.36
N GLY A 870 -18.94 -10.08 17.35
CA GLY A 870 -19.03 -11.54 17.31
C GLY A 870 -19.64 -12.16 18.56
N ILE A 871 -19.48 -11.56 19.75
CA ILE A 871 -20.13 -12.00 21.00
C ILE A 871 -21.66 -11.86 20.92
N VAL A 872 -22.17 -10.90 20.14
CA VAL A 872 -23.62 -10.68 19.96
C VAL A 872 -24.15 -11.35 18.69
N SER A 873 -23.43 -11.27 17.58
CA SER A 873 -23.90 -11.75 16.27
C SER A 873 -23.69 -13.23 16.05
N ARG A 874 -22.57 -13.83 16.51
CA ARG A 874 -22.28 -15.26 16.26
C ARG A 874 -23.28 -16.19 16.96
N PRO A 875 -23.71 -15.94 18.22
CA PRO A 875 -24.77 -16.76 18.81
C PRO A 875 -26.11 -16.62 18.07
N ILE A 876 -26.43 -15.43 17.54
CA ILE A 876 -27.66 -15.18 16.78
C ILE A 876 -27.59 -15.81 15.37
N GLU A 877 -26.43 -15.78 14.71
CA GLU A 877 -26.19 -16.44 13.42
C GLU A 877 -26.15 -17.95 13.57
N VAL A 878 -25.52 -18.49 14.62
CA VAL A 878 -25.56 -19.92 14.94
C VAL A 878 -26.98 -20.35 15.28
N HIS A 879 -27.73 -19.56 16.05
CA HIS A 879 -29.13 -19.86 16.35
C HIS A 879 -30.02 -19.77 15.10
N ARG A 880 -29.88 -18.74 14.25
CA ARG A 880 -30.61 -18.64 12.97
C ARG A 880 -30.23 -19.74 11.99
N SER A 881 -28.97 -20.14 11.94
CA SER A 881 -28.48 -21.23 11.09
C SER A 881 -28.97 -22.58 11.61
N ALA A 882 -29.02 -22.79 12.93
CA ALA A 882 -29.60 -23.98 13.54
C ALA A 882 -31.12 -24.05 13.35
N VAL A 883 -31.84 -22.91 13.46
CA VAL A 883 -33.28 -22.83 13.18
C VAL A 883 -33.58 -23.03 11.69
N SER A 884 -32.75 -22.46 10.79
CA SER A 884 -32.88 -22.66 9.35
C SER A 884 -32.55 -24.09 8.93
N ALA A 885 -31.52 -24.72 9.50
CA ALA A 885 -31.19 -26.12 9.26
C ALA A 885 -32.27 -27.06 9.79
N ARG A 886 -32.87 -26.74 10.95
CA ARG A 886 -33.96 -27.52 11.54
C ARG A 886 -35.28 -27.36 10.77
N ASN A 887 -35.55 -26.19 10.21
CA ASN A 887 -36.69 -25.97 9.31
C ASN A 887 -36.48 -26.66 7.95
N LYS A 888 -35.27 -26.62 7.39
CA LYS A 888 -34.92 -27.37 6.17
C LYS A 888 -34.96 -28.88 6.36
N ALA A 889 -34.56 -29.38 7.54
CA ALA A 889 -34.69 -30.80 7.88
C ALA A 889 -36.18 -31.21 8.04
N ALA A 890 -37.02 -30.35 8.64
CA ALA A 890 -38.46 -30.60 8.75
C ALA A 890 -39.19 -30.52 7.39
N GLU A 891 -38.76 -29.63 6.49
CA GLU A 891 -39.25 -29.57 5.10
C GLU A 891 -38.80 -30.81 4.30
N ALA A 892 -37.54 -31.23 4.43
CA ALA A 892 -37.01 -32.44 3.79
C ALA A 892 -37.65 -33.74 4.30
N ASP A 893 -37.96 -33.84 5.60
CA ASP A 893 -38.71 -34.97 6.16
C ASP A 893 -40.18 -34.97 5.69
N SER A 894 -40.79 -33.80 5.45
CA SER A 894 -42.14 -33.69 4.89
C SER A 894 -42.18 -34.05 3.39
N GLU A 895 -41.15 -33.70 2.63
CA GLU A 895 -40.98 -34.10 1.23
C GLU A 895 -40.68 -35.60 1.12
N ALA A 896 -39.81 -36.14 1.97
CA ALA A 896 -39.49 -37.56 2.01
C ALA A 896 -40.69 -38.45 2.37
N ALA A 897 -41.56 -37.99 3.27
CA ALA A 897 -42.83 -38.66 3.61
C ALA A 897 -43.84 -38.63 2.46
N SER A 898 -43.79 -37.62 1.57
CA SER A 898 -44.65 -37.53 0.38
C SER A 898 -44.18 -38.40 -0.79
N THR A 899 -42.88 -38.72 -0.87
CA THR A 899 -42.29 -39.54 -1.95
C THR A 899 -42.30 -41.05 -1.70
N HIS A 900 -42.66 -41.51 -0.49
CA HIS A 900 -42.73 -42.94 -0.16
C HIS A 900 -44.08 -43.63 -0.45
N SER A 901 -45.02 -42.96 -1.13
CA SER A 901 -46.30 -43.58 -1.55
C SER A 901 -46.36 -44.04 -3.01
N SER A 902 -45.27 -43.96 -3.79
CA SER A 902 -45.31 -44.33 -5.22
C SER A 902 -44.00 -44.91 -5.74
N SER A 903 -43.76 -46.20 -5.45
CA SER A 903 -43.18 -47.18 -6.40
C SER A 903 -42.71 -48.45 -5.68
N SER A 904 -43.67 -49.31 -5.37
CA SER A 904 -43.40 -50.73 -5.18
C SER A 904 -43.50 -51.41 -6.55
N GLN A 905 -42.39 -51.96 -7.06
CA GLN A 905 -42.36 -53.27 -7.74
C GLN A 905 -40.94 -53.69 -8.21
N ALA A 906 -40.49 -54.79 -7.59
CA ALA A 906 -39.91 -55.98 -8.23
C ALA A 906 -38.38 -56.10 -8.53
N LEU A 907 -37.78 -57.04 -7.76
CA LEU A 907 -36.80 -58.10 -8.14
C LEU A 907 -35.32 -57.73 -8.37
N ALA A 908 -34.31 -58.59 -8.21
CA ALA A 908 -33.90 -59.62 -7.24
C ALA A 908 -32.55 -60.18 -7.77
N ILE A 909 -31.56 -60.35 -6.87
CA ILE A 909 -30.58 -61.47 -6.82
C ILE A 909 -29.36 -61.54 -7.80
N GLU A 910 -28.18 -61.59 -7.18
CA GLU A 910 -26.93 -62.38 -7.44
C GLU A 910 -25.89 -62.10 -8.58
N ASP A 911 -24.65 -61.93 -8.10
CA ASP A 911 -23.43 -62.76 -8.34
C ASP A 911 -22.21 -62.22 -9.13
N SER A 912 -21.08 -62.61 -8.53
CA SER A 912 -19.64 -62.67 -8.80
C SER A 912 -18.98 -62.24 -10.12
N SER A 913 -17.69 -61.90 -9.93
CA SER A 913 -16.50 -62.09 -10.80
C SER A 913 -15.84 -60.84 -11.44
N GLN A 914 -14.59 -60.61 -11.03
CA GLN A 914 -13.55 -59.77 -11.67
C GLN A 914 -12.96 -60.51 -12.91
N PRO A 915 -12.30 -59.86 -13.92
CA PRO A 915 -11.12 -59.01 -13.71
C PRO A 915 -10.77 -57.85 -14.70
N SER A 916 -9.88 -56.97 -14.20
CA SER A 916 -8.83 -56.13 -14.81
C SER A 916 -9.08 -55.26 -16.06
N LEU A 917 -8.83 -53.94 -15.92
CA LEU A 917 -7.85 -53.20 -16.75
C LEU A 917 -7.53 -51.81 -16.14
N SER A 918 -6.25 -51.47 -16.24
CA SER A 918 -5.53 -50.28 -15.78
C SER A 918 -5.98 -48.96 -16.41
N GLN A 919 -5.98 -47.86 -15.64
CA GLN A 919 -5.59 -46.53 -16.13
C GLN A 919 -5.29 -45.54 -14.99
N PHE A 920 -4.07 -44.98 -15.05
CA PHE A 920 -3.52 -43.75 -14.47
C PHE A 920 -4.35 -42.96 -13.44
N LYS A 921 -3.83 -42.90 -12.19
CA LYS A 921 -4.13 -41.85 -11.21
C LYS A 921 -2.83 -41.12 -10.85
N VAL A 922 -2.75 -39.84 -11.17
CA VAL A 922 -1.78 -38.88 -10.62
C VAL A 922 -2.45 -38.23 -9.40
N PRO A 923 -1.82 -38.17 -8.21
CA PRO A 923 -2.44 -37.58 -7.03
C PRO A 923 -2.27 -36.07 -7.01
N CYS A 924 -3.40 -35.39 -6.83
CA CYS A 924 -3.52 -33.98 -6.48
C CYS A 924 -2.85 -33.73 -5.11
N MET A 925 -2.03 -32.69 -5.01
CA MET A 925 -1.39 -32.23 -3.77
C MET A 925 -2.46 -31.84 -2.73
N MET A 926 -2.60 -32.63 -1.68
CA MET A 926 -3.29 -32.23 -0.45
C MET A 926 -2.37 -31.28 0.33
N VAL A 927 -2.91 -30.11 0.64
CA VAL A 927 -2.37 -29.19 1.64
C VAL A 927 -2.55 -29.85 3.01
N CYS A 928 -1.46 -30.04 3.75
CA CYS A 928 -1.49 -30.53 5.12
C CYS A 928 -2.03 -29.45 6.08
N GLU A 929 -3.31 -29.56 6.43
CA GLU A 929 -3.78 -29.22 7.78
C GLU A 929 -3.83 -30.52 8.61
N GLU A 930 -3.71 -30.39 9.94
CA GLU A 930 -3.73 -31.45 10.98
C GLU A 930 -2.42 -32.17 11.31
N VAL A 931 -1.62 -31.56 12.22
CA VAL A 931 -1.03 -32.27 13.36
C VAL A 931 -0.90 -31.26 14.51
N PHE A 932 -1.73 -31.35 15.56
CA PHE A 932 -1.38 -31.03 16.96
C PHE A 932 -2.64 -31.17 17.84
N TRP A 933 -2.99 -32.39 18.24
CA TRP A 933 -3.68 -32.74 19.50
C TRP A 933 -3.67 -34.27 19.65
N ASP A 934 -2.71 -34.79 20.41
CA ASP A 934 -2.89 -35.82 21.46
C ASP A 934 -1.56 -36.52 21.77
N SER A 935 -0.97 -36.17 22.91
CA SER A 935 0.07 -36.98 23.56
C SER A 935 0.04 -36.75 25.07
N GLN A 936 -1.07 -37.09 25.72
CA GLN A 936 -1.06 -37.49 27.14
C GLN A 936 -1.38 -38.98 27.22
N LYS A 937 -0.33 -39.81 27.36
CA LYS A 937 -0.32 -41.02 28.20
C LYS A 937 1.07 -41.68 28.16
N ALA A 938 1.57 -41.94 29.36
CA ALA A 938 2.73 -42.75 29.76
C ALA A 938 4.09 -42.03 29.91
N LEU A 939 4.45 -41.89 31.21
CA LEU A 939 5.70 -41.49 31.87
C LEU A 939 5.91 -39.99 32.12
#